data_AF-A0A917B130-F1
#
_entry.id   AF-A0A917B130-F1
#
_cell.length_a   1.000
_cell.length_b   1.000
_cell.length_c   1.000
_cell.angle_alpha   90.00
_cell.angle_beta   90.00
_cell.angle_gamma   90.00
#
_symmetry.space_group_name_H-M   'P 1'
#
loop_
_entity.id
_entity.type
_entity.pdbx_description
1 polymer ?
#
loop_
_entity_poly.entity_id
_entity_poly.type
_entity_poly.pdbx_seq_one_letter_code
_entity_poly.pdbx_strand_id
1 'polypeptide(L)'
;MLPTPKALLATLAAGLLVTSAIAVIAPAPATAAQTVLVNDTFTRTIASGWGTAPGGAAYTVSPSSAASLSVASNTGVIGGLKPGGSATVTLASESVADVDLTANIQVPAAPVSLFHAFELRRQADGSTYRGRLQVGSTGSTSLAISRVNGAVETGLGRVALPFIATKATTISVEFRVTGGSSGSGAITIGGRAWVAGSSMPDWQSIVTDSSSSRITKAGAAGLWEYASSSNAAAVTSRYDNLVLSANPAPAALAPVSTPTPTPTATTTPTATPTPTPTTTPAPAANPQPAQGATPVGTATYAAPATALYVSPTSGSDTNAGTLAKPFKTVAAAITASKTGQTIVLRAGVYHEAVTIPTNKTLSIQAYPKEAVWFDGSTAVTSWSASGSTWKTSGWSFFGDSSMDGVADNPGFVDPAHPMAARPDQVFIDGTALRQVATAAEVTAGTFAVDAASKSITIGSNPAGHDVRASNLTQAIAVLSPGSTLQGFGVRRYATSYSEKGAVRLGSTSETARDLVIQDNAMIGINVQNNAATLDHLTVQRNGLMGIGVNASYGLVIKNSLVTGNNSEQFKPAPVSGGMKITRSRGVTITNNNTSNNYGSGIWLDESCYNATITKNTSSSNQYTGIQLELGSTAIIADNDLSNEQFAMQIIDSSNVKIFNNTMGGNSKFDVRIEQDERRQAAPGAVGRDPRQPVPDPTVTWLTKNITVANNVFGSGGYWQVYAFDAETHVSADAMALTISGNLFNQRTTTAQPTLVGWGQGDNVTVTRLDTVAAINAKNPAFVNVETSSSLPLSGMTSAIAGAQSGAVPLPADVAAALGQRAGTKKLGHL
;
A
#
# COMPACT_ATOMS: atom_id res chain seq x y z
N MET A 1 -43.42 -56.96 29.35
CA MET A 1 -42.80 -55.64 29.59
C MET A 1 -42.95 -54.82 28.32
N LEU A 2 -43.18 -53.51 28.49
CA LEU A 2 -43.72 -52.55 27.52
C LEU A 2 -43.00 -52.49 26.15
N PRO A 3 -43.68 -52.02 25.08
CA PRO A 3 -43.64 -52.66 23.77
C PRO A 3 -42.81 -51.95 22.68
N THR A 4 -42.49 -52.75 21.66
CA THR A 4 -41.92 -52.48 20.34
C THR A 4 -42.96 -51.95 19.32
N PRO A 5 -42.55 -51.54 18.09
CA PRO A 5 -43.17 -50.49 17.27
C PRO A 5 -44.17 -51.01 16.22
N LYS A 6 -44.91 -50.10 15.57
CA LYS A 6 -45.59 -50.36 14.29
C LYS A 6 -45.35 -49.23 13.29
N ALA A 7 -44.85 -49.63 12.12
CA ALA A 7 -44.79 -48.86 10.89
C ALA A 7 -46.17 -48.82 10.21
N LEU A 8 -46.43 -47.82 9.37
CA LEU A 8 -47.06 -48.02 8.05
C LEU A 8 -46.88 -46.81 7.11
N LEU A 9 -46.72 -47.14 5.83
CA LEU A 9 -46.53 -46.31 4.64
C LEU A 9 -47.71 -45.37 4.32
N ALA A 10 -47.45 -44.29 3.55
CA ALA A 10 -48.21 -43.96 2.33
C ALA A 10 -47.64 -42.75 1.55
N THR A 11 -47.20 -43.03 0.32
CA THR A 11 -47.36 -42.25 -0.94
C THR A 11 -47.42 -40.72 -0.94
N LEU A 12 -46.45 -40.09 -1.62
CA LEU A 12 -46.47 -38.69 -2.05
C LEU A 12 -46.54 -38.62 -3.59
N ALA A 13 -47.55 -37.95 -4.15
CA ALA A 13 -47.55 -37.49 -5.53
C ALA A 13 -48.31 -36.16 -5.66
N ALA A 14 -47.54 -35.13 -6.05
CA ALA A 14 -47.82 -33.93 -6.85
C ALA A 14 -49.15 -33.15 -6.68
N GLY A 15 -49.01 -31.90 -6.22
CA GLY A 15 -49.95 -30.81 -6.47
C GLY A 15 -49.19 -29.48 -6.56
N LEU A 16 -49.09 -28.92 -7.76
CA LEU A 16 -48.48 -27.63 -8.08
C LEU A 16 -49.42 -26.49 -7.61
N LEU A 17 -48.94 -25.58 -6.76
CA LEU A 17 -49.64 -24.34 -6.39
C LEU A 17 -48.68 -23.16 -6.51
N VAL A 18 -48.99 -22.27 -7.44
CA VAL A 18 -48.34 -20.98 -7.65
C VAL A 18 -48.95 -19.99 -6.65
N THR A 19 -48.15 -19.42 -5.77
CA THR A 19 -48.55 -18.30 -4.90
C THR A 19 -47.63 -17.11 -5.10
N SER A 20 -48.21 -16.02 -5.61
CA SER A 20 -47.63 -14.68 -5.72
C SER A 20 -47.42 -14.08 -4.33
N ALA A 21 -46.18 -13.77 -3.96
CA ALA A 21 -45.86 -13.07 -2.72
C ALA A 21 -45.86 -11.55 -2.95
N ILE A 22 -46.85 -10.85 -2.38
CA ILE A 22 -46.87 -9.40 -2.23
C ILE A 22 -45.98 -9.06 -1.03
N ALA A 23 -44.91 -8.29 -1.26
CA ALA A 23 -44.04 -7.80 -0.19
C ALA A 23 -44.76 -6.69 0.58
N VAL A 24 -45.13 -6.96 1.84
CA VAL A 24 -45.56 -5.95 2.80
C VAL A 24 -44.30 -5.24 3.31
N ILE A 25 -44.12 -3.98 2.94
CA ILE A 25 -43.06 -3.12 3.48
C ILE A 25 -43.51 -2.69 4.88
N ALA A 26 -42.88 -3.24 5.93
CA ALA A 26 -43.04 -2.73 7.28
C ALA A 26 -42.40 -1.32 7.37
N PRO A 27 -43.05 -0.34 8.00
CA PRO A 27 -42.44 0.97 8.23
C PRO A 27 -41.21 0.83 9.13
N ALA A 28 -40.10 1.45 8.73
CA ALA A 28 -38.89 1.53 9.55
C ALA A 28 -39.20 2.20 10.91
N PRO A 29 -38.62 1.73 12.03
CA PRO A 29 -38.84 2.36 13.33
C PRO A 29 -38.35 3.81 13.30
N ALA A 30 -39.17 4.73 13.82
CA ALA A 30 -38.85 6.15 13.91
C ALA A 30 -37.65 6.38 14.84
N THR A 31 -36.57 6.97 14.31
CA THR A 31 -35.41 7.42 15.11
C THR A 31 -35.81 8.63 15.96
N ALA A 32 -35.52 8.60 17.26
CA ALA A 32 -35.74 9.75 18.14
C ALA A 32 -34.93 10.98 17.67
N ALA A 33 -35.50 12.18 17.83
CA ALA A 33 -34.82 13.43 17.48
C ALA A 33 -33.62 13.69 18.42
N GLN A 34 -32.58 14.37 17.90
CA GLN A 34 -31.41 14.75 18.67
C GLN A 34 -31.78 15.76 19.77
N THR A 35 -31.27 15.54 20.99
CA THR A 35 -31.53 16.41 22.15
C THR A 35 -30.21 16.89 22.75
N VAL A 36 -30.03 18.20 22.93
CA VAL A 36 -28.85 18.76 23.62
C VAL A 36 -29.00 18.57 25.12
N LEU A 37 -28.02 17.92 25.76
CA LEU A 37 -27.99 17.65 27.21
C LEU A 37 -27.11 18.65 27.96
N VAL A 38 -25.95 19.00 27.38
CA VAL A 38 -25.04 20.00 27.95
C VAL A 38 -24.60 20.93 26.84
N ASN A 39 -24.59 22.23 27.12
CA ASN A 39 -24.01 23.27 26.28
C ASN A 39 -23.24 24.25 27.16
N ASP A 40 -21.91 24.15 27.15
CA ASP A 40 -21.03 24.93 28.00
C ASP A 40 -20.07 25.80 27.18
N THR A 41 -20.31 27.11 27.21
CA THR A 41 -19.46 28.15 26.62
C THR A 41 -18.44 28.73 27.60
N PHE A 42 -18.32 28.13 28.79
CA PHE A 42 -17.32 28.47 29.82
C PHE A 42 -17.25 29.93 30.25
N THR A 43 -18.34 30.70 30.14
CA THR A 43 -18.40 32.15 30.44
C THR A 43 -18.28 32.50 31.93
N ARG A 44 -18.15 31.49 32.80
CA ARG A 44 -17.96 31.65 34.25
C ARG A 44 -16.47 31.73 34.63
N THR A 45 -16.18 32.18 35.84
CA THR A 45 -14.82 32.15 36.41
C THR A 45 -14.78 31.23 37.62
N ILE A 46 -13.92 30.20 37.59
CA ILE A 46 -13.76 29.21 38.66
C ILE A 46 -12.27 28.96 38.90
N ALA A 47 -11.82 29.12 40.15
CA ALA A 47 -10.41 29.00 40.51
C ALA A 47 -9.91 27.54 40.63
N SER A 48 -10.81 26.58 40.87
CA SER A 48 -10.47 25.15 41.00
C SER A 48 -11.58 24.28 40.41
N GLY A 49 -11.22 23.45 39.44
CA GLY A 49 -12.14 22.60 38.67
C GLY A 49 -12.89 23.36 37.57
N TRP A 50 -13.82 22.67 36.91
CA TRP A 50 -14.73 23.28 35.92
C TRP A 50 -16.13 23.58 36.49
N GLY A 51 -16.44 23.14 37.72
CA GLY A 51 -17.73 23.39 38.37
C GLY A 51 -18.91 22.71 37.69
N THR A 52 -20.02 23.42 37.54
CA THR A 52 -21.27 22.92 36.93
C THR A 52 -21.53 23.63 35.61
N ALA A 53 -21.85 22.86 34.57
CA ALA A 53 -22.24 23.39 33.27
C ALA A 53 -23.62 24.08 33.34
N PRO A 54 -23.90 25.06 32.48
CA PRO A 54 -25.27 25.55 32.26
C PRO A 54 -26.21 24.38 31.96
N GLY A 55 -27.32 24.27 32.71
CA GLY A 55 -28.23 23.12 32.65
C GLY A 55 -28.09 22.13 33.82
N GLY A 56 -27.08 22.28 34.68
CA GLY A 56 -27.01 21.60 35.99
C GLY A 56 -26.08 20.39 36.04
N ALA A 57 -25.48 19.97 34.93
CA ALA A 57 -24.54 18.85 34.90
C ALA A 57 -23.18 19.22 35.52
N ALA A 58 -22.78 18.53 36.59
CA ALA A 58 -21.54 18.80 37.30
C ALA A 58 -20.34 18.07 36.67
N TYR A 59 -19.22 18.79 36.48
CA TYR A 59 -17.97 18.19 36.06
C TYR A 59 -17.27 17.52 37.24
N THR A 60 -17.06 16.22 37.15
CA THR A 60 -16.19 15.47 38.07
C THR A 60 -14.79 15.40 37.46
N VAL A 61 -13.80 15.81 38.23
CA VAL A 61 -12.41 15.90 37.75
C VAL A 61 -11.56 14.87 38.47
N SER A 62 -10.77 14.11 37.72
CA SER A 62 -9.72 13.23 38.25
C SER A 62 -8.41 13.60 37.57
N PRO A 63 -7.68 14.60 38.09
CA PRO A 63 -6.42 15.02 37.49
C PRO A 63 -5.29 14.09 37.95
N SER A 64 -4.22 13.99 37.17
CA SER A 64 -2.92 13.64 37.77
C SER A 64 -2.55 14.71 38.80
N SER A 65 -1.78 14.36 39.84
CA SER A 65 -1.38 15.26 40.94
C SER A 65 -0.58 16.51 40.52
N ALA A 66 -0.43 16.75 39.22
CA ALA A 66 0.35 17.83 38.62
C ALA A 66 -0.44 18.76 37.68
N ALA A 67 -1.71 18.49 37.36
CA ALA A 67 -2.53 19.34 36.50
C ALA A 67 -3.49 20.22 37.32
N SER A 68 -3.61 21.51 36.96
CA SER A 68 -4.62 22.41 37.50
C SER A 68 -5.82 22.50 36.56
N LEU A 69 -7.02 22.58 37.11
CA LEU A 69 -8.23 22.88 36.33
C LEU A 69 -8.86 24.15 36.85
N SER A 70 -9.31 24.98 35.92
CA SER A 70 -10.00 26.24 36.21
C SER A 70 -10.91 26.59 35.04
N VAL A 71 -11.80 27.56 35.25
CA VAL A 71 -12.49 28.25 34.15
C VAL A 71 -12.06 29.70 34.21
N ALA A 72 -11.45 30.18 33.13
CA ALA A 72 -10.96 31.54 33.01
C ALA A 72 -10.97 32.00 31.56
N SER A 73 -11.21 33.29 31.34
CA SER A 73 -11.20 33.91 30.01
C SER A 73 -12.13 33.19 29.02
N ASN A 74 -13.34 32.83 29.45
CA ASN A 74 -14.34 32.10 28.67
C ASN A 74 -13.86 30.73 28.15
N THR A 75 -12.95 30.07 28.86
CA THR A 75 -12.45 28.74 28.48
C THR A 75 -12.31 27.84 29.70
N GLY A 76 -12.65 26.56 29.54
CA GLY A 76 -12.23 25.50 30.46
C GLY A 76 -10.74 25.25 30.27
N VAL A 77 -9.96 25.30 31.34
CA VAL A 77 -8.50 25.18 31.30
C VAL A 77 -8.07 23.86 31.94
N ILE A 78 -7.19 23.13 31.25
CA ILE A 78 -6.35 22.08 31.82
C ILE A 78 -4.91 22.62 31.78
N GLY A 79 -4.44 23.12 32.91
CA GLY A 79 -3.18 23.84 33.05
C GLY A 79 -2.07 23.01 33.68
N GLY A 80 -0.84 23.27 33.26
CA GLY A 80 0.36 22.69 33.90
C GLY A 80 0.48 21.16 33.80
N LEU A 81 -0.19 20.51 32.83
CA LEU A 81 -0.12 19.06 32.65
C LEU A 81 1.31 18.64 32.33
N LYS A 82 1.96 17.94 33.26
CA LYS A 82 3.37 17.51 33.12
C LYS A 82 3.54 16.49 32.00
N PRO A 83 4.73 16.42 31.34
CA PRO A 83 5.06 15.35 30.41
C PRO A 83 4.82 13.97 31.03
N GLY A 84 4.13 13.09 30.30
CA GLY A 84 3.72 11.76 30.77
C GLY A 84 2.47 11.76 31.68
N GLY A 85 1.91 12.93 31.99
CA GLY A 85 0.71 13.08 32.81
C GLY A 85 -0.58 13.01 32.00
N SER A 86 -1.69 12.67 32.67
CA SER A 86 -3.04 12.79 32.13
C SER A 86 -3.99 13.52 33.06
N ALA A 87 -5.12 13.98 32.52
CA ALA A 87 -6.24 14.54 33.29
C ALA A 87 -7.56 14.07 32.68
N THR A 88 -8.56 13.79 33.52
CA THR A 88 -9.90 13.39 33.09
C THR A 88 -10.95 14.34 33.67
N VAL A 89 -11.90 14.75 32.83
CA VAL A 89 -13.07 15.56 33.20
C VAL A 89 -14.32 14.83 32.74
N THR A 90 -15.21 14.44 33.63
CA THR A 90 -16.40 13.61 33.31
C THR A 90 -17.69 14.33 33.71
N LEU A 91 -18.71 14.23 32.85
CA LEU A 91 -20.09 14.62 33.14
C LEU A 91 -20.85 13.38 33.63
N ALA A 92 -20.65 13.03 34.90
CA ALA A 92 -21.08 11.73 35.44
C ALA A 92 -22.61 11.54 35.49
N SER A 93 -23.38 12.63 35.55
CA SER A 93 -24.85 12.61 35.51
C SER A 93 -25.41 12.27 34.13
N GLU A 94 -24.62 12.42 33.07
CA GLU A 94 -25.10 12.33 31.68
C GLU A 94 -24.92 10.90 31.11
N SER A 95 -25.82 10.02 31.56
CA SER A 95 -26.05 8.63 31.17
C SER A 95 -26.56 8.36 29.75
N VAL A 96 -25.75 8.31 28.67
CA VAL A 96 -26.31 8.13 27.30
C VAL A 96 -25.73 6.99 26.47
N ALA A 97 -26.60 6.36 25.67
CA ALA A 97 -26.22 5.34 24.70
C ALA A 97 -25.76 5.97 23.38
N ASP A 98 -26.60 6.76 22.71
CA ASP A 98 -26.18 7.41 21.46
C ASP A 98 -25.66 8.83 21.73
N VAL A 99 -24.35 8.93 21.52
CA VAL A 99 -23.37 9.99 21.75
C VAL A 99 -23.16 11.05 20.67
N ASP A 100 -23.40 12.35 20.85
CA ASP A 100 -22.67 13.36 20.06
C ASP A 100 -21.97 14.34 20.99
N LEU A 101 -20.64 14.42 20.90
CA LEU A 101 -19.84 15.33 21.72
C LEU A 101 -18.98 16.21 20.82
N THR A 102 -19.11 17.52 21.00
CA THR A 102 -18.35 18.54 20.28
C THR A 102 -17.64 19.48 21.25
N ALA A 103 -16.46 19.98 20.86
CA ALA A 103 -15.81 21.09 21.54
C ALA A 103 -14.82 21.82 20.61
N ASN A 104 -14.54 23.07 20.93
CA ASN A 104 -13.40 23.82 20.40
C ASN A 104 -12.21 23.65 21.33
N ILE A 105 -11.09 23.18 20.78
CA ILE A 105 -9.85 22.93 21.53
C ILE A 105 -8.78 23.88 21.00
N GLN A 106 -8.31 24.80 21.84
CA GLN A 106 -7.18 25.63 21.50
C GLN A 106 -5.88 24.90 21.85
N VAL A 107 -5.12 24.58 20.82
CA VAL A 107 -3.84 23.89 20.95
C VAL A 107 -2.81 24.85 21.58
N PRO A 108 -1.95 24.35 22.48
CA PRO A 108 -0.98 25.19 23.19
C PRO A 108 0.04 25.82 22.25
N ALA A 109 0.69 26.87 22.76
CA ALA A 109 1.46 27.78 21.94
C ALA A 109 2.90 27.29 21.60
N ALA A 110 3.34 26.19 22.20
CA ALA A 110 4.67 25.59 22.02
C ALA A 110 4.57 24.27 21.22
N PRO A 111 5.65 23.82 20.57
CA PRO A 111 5.71 22.49 19.95
C PRO A 111 5.48 21.41 21.02
N VAL A 112 4.33 20.74 20.97
CA VAL A 112 3.92 19.75 21.97
C VAL A 112 3.26 18.57 21.30
N SER A 113 3.51 17.38 21.84
CA SER A 113 2.77 16.17 21.52
C SER A 113 1.65 15.97 22.55
N LEU A 114 0.41 16.06 22.10
CA LEU A 114 -0.81 16.01 22.91
C LEU A 114 -1.87 15.07 22.34
N PHE A 115 -2.66 14.51 23.24
CA PHE A 115 -3.76 13.62 22.93
C PHE A 115 -5.00 14.12 23.66
N HIS A 116 -5.95 14.71 22.93
CA HIS A 116 -7.24 15.15 23.45
C HIS A 116 -8.29 14.10 23.09
N ALA A 117 -8.83 13.38 24.07
CA ALA A 117 -9.86 12.38 23.88
C ALA A 117 -11.21 12.88 24.38
N PHE A 118 -12.25 12.57 23.63
CA PHE A 118 -13.63 12.51 24.08
C PHE A 118 -13.88 11.08 24.55
N GLU A 119 -14.17 10.91 25.84
CA GLU A 119 -14.59 9.63 26.43
C GLU A 119 -16.11 9.51 26.25
N LEU A 120 -16.53 8.51 25.48
CA LEU A 120 -17.89 8.28 25.01
C LEU A 120 -18.37 6.93 25.58
N ARG A 121 -19.53 6.91 26.23
CA ARG A 121 -20.05 5.74 26.98
C ARG A 121 -19.09 5.24 28.05
N ARG A 122 -18.51 6.15 28.84
CA ARG A 122 -17.65 5.80 29.96
C ARG A 122 -18.43 5.02 31.04
N GLN A 123 -17.97 3.81 31.32
CA GLN A 123 -18.54 2.89 32.29
C GLN A 123 -17.88 3.08 33.67
N ALA A 124 -18.52 2.57 34.72
CA ALA A 124 -18.02 2.66 36.09
C ALA A 124 -16.67 1.92 36.28
N ASP A 125 -16.40 0.89 35.48
CA ASP A 125 -15.15 0.12 35.48
C ASP A 125 -14.00 0.78 34.69
N GLY A 126 -14.23 1.97 34.13
CA GLY A 126 -13.27 2.70 33.30
C GLY A 126 -13.30 2.34 31.81
N SER A 127 -14.10 1.36 31.39
CA SER A 127 -14.29 1.07 29.97
C SER A 127 -14.94 2.24 29.25
N THR A 128 -14.47 2.60 28.06
CA THR A 128 -15.00 3.74 27.30
C THR A 128 -14.61 3.65 25.82
N TYR A 129 -15.34 4.31 24.92
CA TYR A 129 -14.80 4.64 23.61
C TYR A 129 -14.06 5.97 23.69
N ARG A 130 -12.87 6.05 23.11
CA ARG A 130 -12.09 7.29 23.00
C ARG A 130 -12.05 7.75 21.56
N GLY A 131 -12.70 8.87 21.28
CA GLY A 131 -12.46 9.65 20.07
C GLY A 131 -11.37 10.67 20.35
N ARG A 132 -10.19 10.56 19.73
CA ARG A 132 -9.01 11.37 20.01
C ARG A 132 -8.63 12.29 18.87
N LEU A 133 -8.45 13.57 19.14
CA LEU A 133 -7.59 14.46 18.37
C LEU A 133 -6.15 14.31 18.90
N GLN A 134 -5.22 13.91 18.04
CA GLN A 134 -3.79 13.86 18.35
C GLN A 134 -3.08 15.02 17.65
N VAL A 135 -2.25 15.74 18.38
CA VAL A 135 -1.36 16.78 17.86
C VAL A 135 0.07 16.35 18.15
N GLY A 136 0.90 16.27 17.11
CA GLY A 136 2.33 15.96 17.24
C GLY A 136 3.16 17.21 17.45
N SER A 137 4.41 17.04 17.92
CA SER A 137 5.35 18.14 18.16
C SER A 137 5.64 19.03 16.94
N THR A 138 5.47 18.50 15.72
CA THR A 138 5.61 19.28 14.47
C THR A 138 4.31 19.96 14.02
N GLY A 139 3.25 19.88 14.83
CA GLY A 139 1.91 20.35 14.51
C GLY A 139 1.06 19.34 13.72
N SER A 140 1.59 18.17 13.36
CA SER A 140 0.81 17.14 12.65
C SER A 140 -0.47 16.78 13.42
N THR A 141 -1.63 16.74 12.77
CA THR A 141 -2.89 16.36 13.43
C THR A 141 -3.50 15.08 12.87
N SER A 142 -4.20 14.33 13.73
CA SER A 142 -4.93 13.12 13.32
C SER A 142 -6.10 12.85 14.26
N LEU A 143 -7.12 12.14 13.77
CA LEU A 143 -8.14 11.54 14.60
C LEU A 143 -7.83 10.06 14.82
N ALA A 144 -8.02 9.58 16.04
CA ALA A 144 -7.95 8.17 16.37
C ALA A 144 -9.19 7.75 17.18
N ILE A 145 -9.74 6.58 16.90
CA ILE A 145 -10.84 6.00 17.65
C ILE A 145 -10.33 4.71 18.29
N SER A 146 -10.57 4.56 19.59
CA SER A 146 -10.21 3.36 20.36
C SER A 146 -11.33 2.95 21.32
N ARG A 147 -11.30 1.69 21.74
CA ARG A 147 -12.10 1.15 22.84
C ARG A 147 -11.18 0.78 24.00
N VAL A 148 -11.49 1.26 25.18
CA VAL A 148 -10.84 0.88 26.44
C VAL A 148 -11.74 -0.12 27.15
N ASN A 149 -11.16 -1.26 27.56
CA ASN A 149 -11.78 -2.20 28.48
C ASN A 149 -10.78 -2.50 29.60
N GLY A 150 -11.02 -1.96 30.80
CA GLY A 150 -10.05 -2.00 31.89
C GLY A 150 -8.72 -1.34 31.50
N ALA A 151 -7.61 -2.07 31.60
CA ALA A 151 -6.27 -1.58 31.25
C ALA A 151 -5.92 -1.69 29.74
N VAL A 152 -6.79 -2.31 28.95
CA VAL A 152 -6.52 -2.58 27.53
C VAL A 152 -7.20 -1.54 26.66
N GLU A 153 -6.42 -0.78 25.89
CA GLU A 153 -6.92 0.13 24.87
C GLU A 153 -6.70 -0.46 23.46
N THR A 154 -7.80 -0.74 22.76
CA THR A 154 -7.82 -1.31 21.41
C THR A 154 -8.08 -0.19 20.39
N GLY A 155 -7.18 0.00 19.42
CA GLY A 155 -7.42 0.92 18.30
C GLY A 155 -8.47 0.38 17.34
N LEU A 156 -9.43 1.21 16.95
CA LEU A 156 -10.51 0.87 16.01
C LEU A 156 -10.37 1.59 14.66
N GLY A 157 -9.78 2.78 14.65
CA GLY A 157 -9.50 3.52 13.42
C GLY A 157 -8.62 4.73 13.66
N ARG A 158 -7.89 5.17 12.63
CA ARG A 158 -7.06 6.38 12.68
C ARG A 158 -7.00 7.01 11.29
N VAL A 159 -7.10 8.33 11.24
CA VAL A 159 -7.00 9.11 10.01
C VAL A 159 -6.16 10.37 10.26
N ALA A 160 -5.22 10.68 9.38
CA ALA A 160 -4.53 11.96 9.43
C ALA A 160 -5.50 13.08 9.01
N LEU A 161 -5.47 14.20 9.71
CA LEU A 161 -6.31 15.34 9.38
C LEU A 161 -5.61 16.21 8.33
N PRO A 162 -6.36 16.86 7.44
CA PRO A 162 -5.79 17.59 6.31
C PRO A 162 -5.20 18.97 6.69
N PHE A 163 -4.94 19.21 7.97
CA PHE A 163 -4.36 20.44 8.50
C PHE A 163 -3.34 20.14 9.61
N ILE A 164 -2.45 21.10 9.86
CA ILE A 164 -1.56 21.08 11.03
C ILE A 164 -2.07 22.06 12.08
N ALA A 165 -1.86 21.76 13.35
CA ALA A 165 -2.06 22.69 14.44
C ALA A 165 -0.78 23.54 14.59
N THR A 166 -0.88 24.83 14.29
CA THR A 166 0.17 25.81 14.59
C THR A 166 -0.10 26.48 15.94
N LYS A 167 0.82 27.35 16.39
CA LYS A 167 0.69 28.10 17.65
C LYS A 167 -0.68 28.80 17.74
N ALA A 168 -1.42 28.50 18.82
CA ALA A 168 -2.75 29.05 19.12
C ALA A 168 -3.89 28.67 18.15
N THR A 169 -3.74 27.58 17.39
CA THR A 169 -4.83 27.04 16.54
C THR A 169 -5.99 26.55 17.41
N THR A 170 -7.20 27.05 17.13
CA THR A 170 -8.44 26.49 17.69
C THR A 170 -9.00 25.46 16.71
N ILE A 171 -9.24 24.24 17.19
CA ILE A 171 -9.73 23.11 16.42
C ILE A 171 -11.10 22.72 16.95
N SER A 172 -12.11 22.77 16.08
CA SER A 172 -13.42 22.19 16.34
C SER A 172 -13.34 20.68 16.14
N VAL A 173 -13.79 19.91 17.13
CA VAL A 173 -13.74 18.44 17.13
C VAL A 173 -15.14 17.91 17.42
N GLU A 174 -15.54 16.89 16.67
CA GLU A 174 -16.78 16.14 16.90
C GLU A 174 -16.50 14.65 16.88
N PHE A 175 -16.99 13.96 17.90
CA PHE A 175 -17.09 12.51 17.90
C PHE A 175 -18.51 12.08 18.23
N ARG A 176 -18.96 11.06 17.49
CA ARG A 176 -20.31 10.53 17.58
C ARG A 176 -20.31 9.03 17.78
N VAL A 177 -21.12 8.52 18.68
CA VAL A 177 -21.36 7.08 18.88
C VAL A 177 -22.84 6.79 18.67
N THR A 178 -23.17 5.86 17.78
CA THR A 178 -24.55 5.43 17.49
C THR A 178 -24.70 3.92 17.46
N GLY A 179 -25.93 3.44 17.56
CA GLY A 179 -26.25 2.01 17.47
C GLY A 179 -26.61 1.37 18.81
N GLY A 180 -26.46 2.08 19.94
CA GLY A 180 -26.82 1.58 21.27
C GLY A 180 -28.33 1.48 21.49
N SER A 181 -29.09 2.39 20.88
CA SER A 181 -30.57 2.43 21.01
C SER A 181 -31.28 1.57 19.96
N SER A 182 -30.55 1.12 18.93
CA SER A 182 -31.12 0.49 17.72
C SER A 182 -31.30 -1.02 17.79
N GLY A 183 -30.77 -1.70 18.81
CA GLY A 183 -30.77 -3.17 18.90
C GLY A 183 -29.96 -3.91 17.83
N SER A 184 -29.34 -3.19 16.87
CA SER A 184 -28.59 -3.75 15.71
C SER A 184 -27.36 -4.56 16.08
N GLY A 185 -26.94 -4.52 17.34
CA GLY A 185 -25.78 -5.23 17.83
C GLY A 185 -24.44 -4.63 17.40
N ALA A 186 -24.36 -3.65 16.50
CA ALA A 186 -23.09 -3.00 16.11
C ALA A 186 -23.05 -1.54 16.59
N ILE A 187 -21.89 -1.07 17.04
CA ILE A 187 -21.69 0.31 17.50
C ILE A 187 -20.88 1.09 16.47
N THR A 188 -21.43 2.18 15.94
CA THR A 188 -20.72 3.03 14.97
C THR A 188 -20.16 4.25 15.67
N ILE A 189 -18.86 4.49 15.52
CA ILE A 189 -18.18 5.70 16.01
C ILE A 189 -17.68 6.53 14.82
N GLY A 190 -18.15 7.77 14.72
CA GLY A 190 -17.71 8.76 13.75
C GLY A 190 -16.80 9.81 14.41
N GLY A 191 -15.81 10.30 13.68
CA GLY A 191 -14.95 11.40 14.11
C GLY A 191 -14.68 12.37 12.97
N ARG A 192 -14.72 13.67 13.28
CA ARG A 192 -14.28 14.75 12.39
C ARG A 192 -13.69 15.91 13.18
N ALA A 193 -12.78 16.65 12.56
CA ALA A 193 -12.22 17.86 13.12
C ALA A 193 -11.83 18.84 12.01
N TRP A 194 -11.88 20.12 12.34
CA TRP A 194 -11.53 21.22 11.44
C TRP A 194 -11.02 22.41 12.22
N VAL A 195 -10.23 23.27 11.58
CA VAL A 195 -9.82 24.53 12.18
C VAL A 195 -11.06 25.42 12.36
N ALA A 196 -11.25 25.96 13.57
CA ALA A 196 -12.40 26.80 13.87
C ALA A 196 -12.50 27.97 12.86
N GLY A 197 -13.71 28.21 12.36
CA GLY A 197 -13.96 29.17 11.27
C GLY A 197 -13.83 28.60 9.86
N SER A 198 -13.32 27.37 9.68
CA SER A 198 -13.38 26.65 8.40
C SER A 198 -14.73 25.92 8.24
N SER A 199 -15.04 25.50 7.01
CA SER A 199 -16.20 24.65 6.75
C SER A 199 -16.10 23.32 7.50
N MET A 200 -17.17 22.93 8.18
CA MET A 200 -17.30 21.62 8.81
C MET A 200 -17.22 20.52 7.73
N PRO A 201 -16.28 19.57 7.83
CA PRO A 201 -16.13 18.50 6.85
C PRO A 201 -17.18 17.40 7.07
N ASP A 202 -17.33 16.55 6.07
CA ASP A 202 -17.95 15.23 6.26
C ASP A 202 -17.16 14.41 7.29
N TRP A 203 -17.74 13.28 7.72
CA TRP A 203 -17.07 12.35 8.64
C TRP A 203 -15.73 11.87 8.06
N GLN A 204 -14.63 12.16 8.77
CA GLN A 204 -13.28 11.83 8.33
C GLN A 204 -12.83 10.43 8.80
N SER A 205 -13.42 9.94 9.87
CA SER A 205 -13.26 8.57 10.38
C SER A 205 -14.63 8.02 10.73
N ILE A 206 -14.99 6.84 10.22
CA ILE A 206 -16.16 6.09 10.67
C ILE A 206 -15.71 4.66 10.91
N VAL A 207 -15.95 4.14 12.12
CA VAL A 207 -15.64 2.77 12.49
C VAL A 207 -16.87 2.09 13.03
N THR A 208 -17.00 0.80 12.79
CA THR A 208 -18.08 -0.03 13.34
C THR A 208 -17.46 -1.10 14.23
N ASP A 209 -17.75 -1.03 15.53
CA ASP A 209 -17.39 -2.05 16.51
C ASP A 209 -18.53 -3.07 16.63
N SER A 210 -18.32 -4.22 15.98
CA SER A 210 -19.18 -5.40 16.06
C SER A 210 -18.61 -6.48 16.99
N SER A 211 -17.51 -6.21 17.69
CA SER A 211 -16.82 -7.21 18.52
C SER A 211 -17.64 -7.58 19.76
N SER A 212 -17.41 -8.76 20.33
CA SER A 212 -18.06 -9.19 21.59
C SER A 212 -17.73 -8.28 22.78
N SER A 213 -16.59 -7.60 22.76
CA SER A 213 -16.11 -6.70 23.83
C SER A 213 -16.58 -5.24 23.69
N ARG A 214 -17.37 -4.94 22.65
CA ARG A 214 -17.91 -3.60 22.39
C ARG A 214 -18.73 -3.09 23.58
N ILE A 215 -18.72 -1.77 23.78
CA ILE A 215 -19.48 -1.15 24.88
C ILE A 215 -20.91 -0.89 24.41
N THR A 216 -21.83 -1.74 24.85
CA THR A 216 -23.25 -1.69 24.45
C THR A 216 -24.11 -0.85 25.38
N LYS A 217 -23.71 -0.74 26.67
CA LYS A 217 -24.45 0.02 27.68
C LYS A 217 -24.26 1.53 27.49
N ALA A 218 -25.29 2.29 27.87
CA ALA A 218 -25.15 3.74 28.08
C ALA A 218 -24.05 4.02 29.10
N GLY A 219 -23.38 5.16 28.96
CA GLY A 219 -22.32 5.56 29.88
C GLY A 219 -22.12 7.06 29.87
N ALA A 220 -21.34 7.55 30.83
CA ALA A 220 -21.06 8.97 30.96
C ALA A 220 -20.26 9.49 29.75
N ALA A 221 -20.32 10.79 29.52
CA ALA A 221 -19.44 11.48 28.58
C ALA A 221 -18.35 12.26 29.32
N GLY A 222 -17.21 12.46 28.69
CA GLY A 222 -16.12 13.21 29.30
C GLY A 222 -15.00 13.54 28.33
N LEU A 223 -13.98 14.20 28.87
CA LEU A 223 -12.72 14.51 28.22
C LEU A 223 -11.59 13.81 28.97
N TRP A 224 -10.61 13.34 28.21
CA TRP A 224 -9.34 12.87 28.73
C TRP A 224 -8.22 13.54 27.94
N GLU A 225 -7.22 14.06 28.63
CA GLU A 225 -6.06 14.67 27.99
C GLU A 225 -4.78 13.98 28.48
N TYR A 226 -3.84 13.74 27.57
CA TYR A 226 -2.51 13.25 27.88
C TYR A 226 -1.44 14.07 27.18
N ALA A 227 -0.44 14.49 27.96
CA ALA A 227 0.76 15.13 27.47
C ALA A 227 1.86 14.07 27.31
N SER A 228 2.42 13.95 26.10
CA SER A 228 3.52 13.00 25.85
C SER A 228 4.68 13.20 26.81
N SER A 229 5.31 12.10 27.25
CA SER A 229 6.57 12.14 28.01
C SER A 229 7.71 12.79 27.23
N SER A 230 7.60 12.88 25.90
CA SER A 230 8.57 13.55 25.03
C SER A 230 8.50 15.09 25.08
N ASN A 231 7.52 15.68 25.77
CA ASN A 231 7.41 17.13 25.85
C ASN A 231 8.48 17.70 26.79
N ALA A 232 9.11 18.81 26.39
CA ALA A 232 10.18 19.45 27.19
C ALA A 232 9.64 20.20 28.43
N ALA A 233 8.34 20.53 28.46
CA ALA A 233 7.72 21.29 29.53
C ALA A 233 6.26 20.90 29.73
N ALA A 234 5.69 21.34 30.86
CA ALA A 234 4.28 21.19 31.15
C ALA A 234 3.40 21.97 30.16
N VAL A 235 2.20 21.46 29.91
CA VAL A 235 1.33 21.92 28.83
C VAL A 235 0.02 22.49 29.39
N THR A 236 -0.52 23.52 28.73
CA THR A 236 -1.81 24.15 29.10
C THR A 236 -2.72 24.21 27.91
N SER A 237 -3.86 23.53 27.99
CA SER A 237 -4.87 23.42 26.93
C SER A 237 -6.15 24.12 27.35
N ARG A 238 -6.87 24.66 26.36
CA ARG A 238 -8.11 25.41 26.59
C ARG A 238 -9.24 24.83 25.75
N TYR A 239 -10.41 24.74 26.36
CA TYR A 239 -11.62 24.19 25.79
C TYR A 239 -12.72 25.25 25.81
N ASP A 240 -13.51 25.30 24.75
CA ASP A 240 -14.66 26.18 24.62
C ASP A 240 -15.78 25.48 23.83
N ASN A 241 -17.01 25.97 23.92
CA ASN A 241 -18.19 25.48 23.20
C ASN A 241 -18.36 23.95 23.30
N LEU A 242 -18.31 23.40 24.51
CA LEU A 242 -18.53 21.97 24.74
C LEU A 242 -20.03 21.66 24.68
N VAL A 243 -20.44 20.87 23.69
CA VAL A 243 -21.84 20.46 23.52
C VAL A 243 -21.96 18.95 23.53
N LEU A 244 -22.77 18.43 24.44
CA LEU A 244 -23.15 17.02 24.54
C LEU A 244 -24.60 16.86 24.11
N SER A 245 -24.87 15.97 23.16
CA SER A 245 -26.22 15.65 22.70
C SER A 245 -26.49 14.14 22.73
N ALA A 246 -27.75 13.79 22.98
CA ALA A 246 -28.29 12.44 22.90
C ALA A 246 -29.00 12.20 21.55
N ASN A 247 -29.09 10.92 21.16
CA ASN A 247 -29.84 10.44 19.98
C ASN A 247 -29.45 11.09 18.64
N PRO A 248 -28.16 11.25 18.31
CA PRO A 248 -27.78 11.77 17.00
C PRO A 248 -28.07 10.77 15.88
N ALA A 249 -28.27 11.29 14.67
CA ALA A 249 -28.36 10.46 13.46
C ALA A 249 -27.02 9.74 13.19
N PRO A 250 -27.05 8.51 12.63
CA PRO A 250 -25.84 7.75 12.30
C PRO A 250 -24.88 8.52 11.37
N ALA A 251 -23.58 8.34 11.58
CA ALA A 251 -22.56 8.84 10.68
C ALA A 251 -22.53 7.98 9.40
N ALA A 252 -22.67 8.60 8.23
CA ALA A 252 -22.55 7.93 6.92
C ALA A 252 -21.57 8.70 6.04
N LEU A 253 -20.78 7.98 5.23
CA LEU A 253 -19.99 8.58 4.15
C LEU A 253 -20.91 8.86 2.96
N ALA A 254 -20.70 9.99 2.28
CA ALA A 254 -21.42 10.30 1.06
C ALA A 254 -21.12 9.23 -0.03
N PRO A 255 -22.12 8.73 -0.75
CA PRO A 255 -21.89 7.78 -1.84
C PRO A 255 -21.08 8.44 -2.96
N VAL A 256 -19.99 7.80 -3.36
CA VAL A 256 -19.18 8.21 -4.51
C VAL A 256 -20.00 7.96 -5.78
N SER A 257 -20.31 9.02 -6.54
CA SER A 257 -21.02 8.90 -7.81
C SER A 257 -20.10 8.25 -8.85
N THR A 258 -20.48 7.07 -9.32
CA THR A 258 -19.84 6.40 -10.46
C THR A 258 -20.40 6.98 -11.77
N PRO A 259 -19.55 7.43 -12.72
CA PRO A 259 -20.04 7.91 -14.01
C PRO A 259 -20.63 6.74 -14.83
N THR A 260 -21.87 6.89 -15.26
CA THR A 260 -22.57 5.93 -16.13
C THR A 260 -22.04 6.07 -17.57
N PRO A 261 -21.59 4.99 -18.24
CA PRO A 261 -21.11 5.08 -19.61
C PRO A 261 -22.24 5.43 -20.58
N THR A 262 -21.99 6.39 -21.46
CA THR A 262 -22.91 6.82 -22.52
C THR A 262 -22.90 5.81 -23.68
N PRO A 263 -24.05 5.31 -24.16
CA PRO A 263 -24.10 4.32 -25.24
C PRO A 263 -23.74 4.98 -26.59
N THR A 264 -22.82 4.35 -27.32
CA THR A 264 -22.45 4.74 -28.69
C THR A 264 -23.40 4.06 -29.69
N ALA A 265 -23.97 4.84 -30.60
CA ALA A 265 -24.92 4.36 -31.62
C ALA A 265 -24.26 3.39 -32.61
N THR A 266 -24.94 2.27 -32.88
CA THR A 266 -24.53 1.26 -33.86
C THR A 266 -25.15 1.56 -35.22
N THR A 267 -24.35 1.60 -36.28
CA THR A 267 -24.83 1.64 -37.67
C THR A 267 -24.95 0.22 -38.23
N THR A 268 -26.05 -0.02 -38.95
CA THR A 268 -26.40 -1.31 -39.57
C THR A 268 -25.57 -1.55 -40.84
N PRO A 269 -24.92 -2.72 -41.02
CA PRO A 269 -24.25 -3.06 -42.28
C PRO A 269 -25.16 -3.83 -43.24
N THR A 270 -25.14 -3.41 -44.51
CA THR A 270 -25.76 -4.05 -45.67
C THR A 270 -25.02 -5.34 -46.05
N ALA A 271 -25.77 -6.37 -46.45
CA ALA A 271 -25.24 -7.68 -46.86
C ALA A 271 -24.41 -7.62 -48.16
N THR A 272 -23.26 -8.30 -48.17
CA THR A 272 -22.39 -8.54 -49.35
C THR A 272 -22.13 -10.06 -49.44
N PRO A 273 -22.11 -10.65 -50.66
CA PRO A 273 -22.21 -12.10 -50.85
C PRO A 273 -20.99 -12.91 -50.41
N THR A 274 -21.28 -14.16 -50.06
CA THR A 274 -20.37 -15.20 -49.55
C THR A 274 -19.29 -15.61 -50.55
N PRO A 275 -17.99 -15.52 -50.19
CA PRO A 275 -16.92 -16.26 -50.86
C PRO A 275 -16.67 -17.63 -50.20
N THR A 276 -16.35 -18.58 -51.06
CA THR A 276 -15.90 -19.97 -50.88
C THR A 276 -14.80 -20.13 -49.81
N PRO A 277 -14.75 -21.26 -49.06
CA PRO A 277 -13.91 -21.40 -47.88
C PRO A 277 -12.42 -21.48 -48.22
N THR A 278 -11.65 -20.50 -47.76
CA THR A 278 -10.20 -20.54 -47.66
C THR A 278 -9.82 -20.83 -46.21
N THR A 279 -8.82 -21.69 -46.00
CA THR A 279 -8.31 -22.07 -44.67
C THR A 279 -8.02 -20.86 -43.79
N THR A 280 -8.78 -20.69 -42.72
CA THR A 280 -8.60 -19.64 -41.72
C THR A 280 -7.23 -19.77 -41.06
N PRO A 281 -6.33 -18.77 -41.17
CA PRO A 281 -5.15 -18.70 -40.32
C PRO A 281 -5.60 -18.58 -38.86
N ALA A 282 -4.90 -19.23 -37.94
CA ALA A 282 -5.15 -19.14 -36.50
C ALA A 282 -5.40 -17.67 -36.08
N PRO A 283 -6.38 -17.40 -35.20
CA PRO A 283 -6.64 -16.04 -34.74
C PRO A 283 -5.35 -15.46 -34.17
N ALA A 284 -4.88 -14.37 -34.78
CA ALA A 284 -3.74 -13.62 -34.28
C ALA A 284 -4.03 -13.23 -32.82
N ALA A 285 -3.08 -13.51 -31.93
CA ALA A 285 -3.14 -13.08 -30.55
C ALA A 285 -3.48 -11.58 -30.51
N ASN A 286 -4.47 -11.21 -29.69
CA ASN A 286 -4.72 -9.79 -29.39
C ASN A 286 -3.39 -9.22 -28.88
N PRO A 287 -2.79 -8.19 -29.52
CA PRO A 287 -1.51 -7.66 -29.06
C PRO A 287 -1.68 -7.18 -27.62
N GLN A 288 -0.85 -7.71 -26.73
CA GLN A 288 -0.83 -7.31 -25.32
C GLN A 288 -0.59 -5.78 -25.24
N PRO A 289 -1.29 -5.03 -24.37
CA PRO A 289 -1.06 -3.60 -24.22
C PRO A 289 0.41 -3.33 -23.92
N ALA A 290 0.97 -2.27 -24.50
CA ALA A 290 2.37 -1.91 -24.30
C ALA A 290 2.70 -1.76 -22.82
N GLN A 291 3.85 -2.31 -22.42
CA GLN A 291 4.36 -2.23 -21.06
C GLN A 291 5.36 -1.07 -20.97
N GLY A 292 5.28 -0.30 -19.90
CA GLY A 292 6.14 0.86 -19.66
C GLY A 292 5.49 2.19 -20.04
N ALA A 293 6.12 3.27 -19.60
CA ALA A 293 5.74 4.61 -19.98
C ALA A 293 6.05 4.87 -21.45
N THR A 294 5.23 5.71 -22.09
CA THR A 294 5.65 6.40 -23.32
C THR A 294 7.01 7.09 -23.10
N PRO A 295 7.90 7.15 -24.11
CA PRO A 295 9.15 7.89 -24.01
C PRO A 295 8.94 9.33 -23.51
N VAL A 296 9.86 9.85 -22.69
CA VAL A 296 9.80 11.24 -22.23
C VAL A 296 9.85 12.17 -23.43
N GLY A 297 8.87 13.08 -23.51
CA GLY A 297 8.73 14.00 -24.64
C GLY A 297 7.84 13.51 -25.78
N THR A 298 7.18 12.35 -25.66
CA THR A 298 6.21 11.89 -26.67
C THR A 298 4.77 11.81 -26.15
N ALA A 299 4.54 12.00 -24.84
CA ALA A 299 3.21 12.02 -24.25
C ALA A 299 2.33 13.16 -24.83
N THR A 300 1.04 12.92 -25.02
CA THR A 300 0.11 13.86 -25.70
C THR A 300 -1.02 14.37 -24.80
N TYR A 301 -0.76 14.55 -23.50
CA TYR A 301 -1.73 15.05 -22.53
C TYR A 301 -2.16 16.48 -22.85
N ALA A 302 -3.40 16.66 -23.33
CA ALA A 302 -3.93 17.98 -23.65
C ALA A 302 -3.90 18.90 -22.43
N ALA A 303 -3.46 20.15 -22.63
CA ALA A 303 -3.45 21.16 -21.57
C ALA A 303 -4.86 21.75 -21.38
N PRO A 304 -5.47 21.66 -20.19
CA PRO A 304 -6.77 22.29 -19.93
C PRO A 304 -6.71 23.81 -20.06
N ALA A 305 -7.83 24.44 -20.43
CA ALA A 305 -7.92 25.90 -20.52
C ALA A 305 -7.63 26.62 -19.19
N THR A 306 -7.86 25.94 -18.06
CA THR A 306 -7.60 26.43 -16.70
C THR A 306 -6.21 26.12 -16.18
N ALA A 307 -5.32 25.55 -17.01
CA ALA A 307 -4.00 25.12 -16.56
C ALA A 307 -3.08 26.29 -16.15
N LEU A 308 -2.22 26.02 -15.18
CA LEU A 308 -1.05 26.85 -14.88
C LEU A 308 0.18 26.26 -15.57
N TYR A 309 1.00 27.10 -16.17
CA TYR A 309 2.18 26.68 -16.93
C TYR A 309 3.46 26.99 -16.17
N VAL A 310 4.43 26.08 -16.25
CA VAL A 310 5.76 26.23 -15.64
C VAL A 310 6.83 26.03 -16.69
N SER A 311 7.83 26.91 -16.75
CA SER A 311 9.01 26.74 -17.61
C SER A 311 10.28 27.14 -16.85
N PRO A 312 11.26 26.23 -16.68
CA PRO A 312 12.46 26.52 -15.88
C PRO A 312 13.41 27.49 -16.60
N THR A 313 13.28 27.61 -17.92
CA THR A 313 14.14 28.43 -18.79
C THR A 313 13.55 29.80 -19.11
N SER A 314 12.22 29.91 -19.25
CA SER A 314 11.55 31.14 -19.69
C SER A 314 10.58 31.74 -18.66
N GLY A 315 10.30 31.04 -17.57
CA GLY A 315 9.35 31.46 -16.54
C GLY A 315 9.92 32.43 -15.50
N SER A 316 9.01 33.05 -14.75
CA SER A 316 9.28 33.84 -13.55
C SER A 316 8.20 33.53 -12.51
N ASP A 317 8.57 33.39 -11.24
CA ASP A 317 7.59 33.07 -10.19
C ASP A 317 6.66 34.25 -9.83
N THR A 318 6.96 35.44 -10.35
CA THR A 318 6.08 36.61 -10.31
C THR A 318 5.09 36.67 -11.47
N ASN A 319 5.20 35.76 -12.45
CA ASN A 319 4.25 35.70 -13.55
C ASN A 319 2.89 35.14 -13.10
N ALA A 320 1.87 35.32 -13.94
CA ALA A 320 0.51 34.83 -13.67
C ALA A 320 0.33 33.31 -13.91
N GLY A 321 1.35 32.60 -14.39
CA GLY A 321 1.25 31.17 -14.70
C GLY A 321 0.50 30.85 -15.99
N THR A 322 0.36 31.80 -16.91
CA THR A 322 -0.26 31.55 -18.23
C THR A 322 0.76 30.96 -19.19
N LEU A 323 0.32 30.40 -20.33
CA LEU A 323 1.24 29.84 -21.32
C LEU A 323 2.27 30.87 -21.82
N ALA A 324 1.86 32.14 -21.98
CA ALA A 324 2.72 33.24 -22.42
C ALA A 324 3.59 33.82 -21.29
N LYS A 325 3.16 33.68 -20.03
CA LYS A 325 3.90 34.12 -18.84
C LYS A 325 3.87 32.99 -17.80
N PRO A 326 4.66 31.92 -17.99
CA PRO A 326 4.66 30.78 -17.09
C PRO A 326 5.38 31.09 -15.78
N PHE A 327 5.06 30.34 -14.73
CA PHE A 327 5.89 30.27 -13.52
C PHE A 327 7.26 29.69 -13.86
N LYS A 328 8.28 29.99 -13.04
CA LYS A 328 9.61 29.39 -13.20
C LYS A 328 9.68 28.03 -12.52
N THR A 329 9.11 27.93 -11.32
CA THR A 329 9.21 26.76 -10.44
C THR A 329 7.88 26.04 -10.31
N VAL A 330 7.94 24.73 -10.10
CA VAL A 330 6.77 23.90 -9.82
C VAL A 330 6.22 24.25 -8.44
N ALA A 331 7.08 24.58 -7.47
CA ALA A 331 6.67 25.04 -6.15
C ALA A 331 5.78 26.30 -6.20
N ALA A 332 6.13 27.29 -7.03
CA ALA A 332 5.30 28.49 -7.21
C ALA A 332 3.94 28.15 -7.84
N ALA A 333 3.92 27.27 -8.85
CA ALA A 333 2.67 26.83 -9.46
C ALA A 333 1.77 26.05 -8.49
N ILE A 334 2.34 25.16 -7.66
CA ILE A 334 1.60 24.48 -6.59
C ILE A 334 1.02 25.51 -5.61
N THR A 335 1.80 26.52 -5.22
CA THR A 335 1.34 27.58 -4.32
C THR A 335 0.19 28.38 -4.90
N ALA A 336 0.27 28.76 -6.18
CA ALA A 336 -0.75 29.53 -6.89
C ALA A 336 -1.99 28.70 -7.26
N SER A 337 -1.84 27.37 -7.39
CA SER A 337 -2.92 26.50 -7.85
C SER A 337 -4.10 26.42 -6.90
N LYS A 338 -5.29 26.27 -7.51
CA LYS A 338 -6.53 25.88 -6.83
C LYS A 338 -6.66 24.36 -6.81
N THR A 339 -7.40 23.82 -5.84
CA THR A 339 -7.74 22.38 -5.85
C THR A 339 -8.52 22.02 -7.13
N GLY A 340 -8.22 20.87 -7.70
CA GLY A 340 -8.72 20.38 -9.00
C GLY A 340 -8.01 20.94 -10.23
N GLN A 341 -7.00 21.80 -10.08
CA GLN A 341 -6.32 22.43 -11.21
C GLN A 341 -5.19 21.56 -11.78
N THR A 342 -4.89 21.76 -13.06
CA THR A 342 -3.74 21.14 -13.73
C THR A 342 -2.55 22.11 -13.81
N ILE A 343 -1.37 21.62 -13.45
CA ILE A 343 -0.08 22.27 -13.70
C ILE A 343 0.55 21.58 -14.91
N VAL A 344 0.88 22.36 -15.93
CA VAL A 344 1.48 21.90 -17.18
C VAL A 344 2.94 22.35 -17.26
N LEU A 345 3.83 21.37 -17.32
CA LEU A 345 5.28 21.56 -17.33
C LEU A 345 5.78 21.69 -18.77
N ARG A 346 6.50 22.76 -19.07
CA ARG A 346 7.17 22.96 -20.36
C ARG A 346 8.50 22.21 -20.40
N ALA A 347 9.03 21.98 -21.61
CA ALA A 347 10.29 21.29 -21.83
C ALA A 347 11.41 21.87 -20.96
N GLY A 348 12.16 20.99 -20.30
CA GLY A 348 13.27 21.40 -19.46
C GLY A 348 13.61 20.43 -18.34
N VAL A 349 14.67 20.79 -17.62
CA VAL A 349 15.16 20.09 -16.43
C VAL A 349 14.80 20.93 -15.20
N TYR A 350 14.07 20.32 -14.28
CA TYR A 350 13.59 20.89 -13.03
C TYR A 350 14.40 20.29 -11.89
N HIS A 351 15.31 21.09 -11.33
CA HIS A 351 16.07 20.74 -10.14
C HIS A 351 15.33 21.21 -8.89
N GLU A 352 14.27 20.48 -8.52
CA GLU A 352 13.35 20.84 -7.43
C GLU A 352 12.99 19.62 -6.57
N ALA A 353 12.58 19.91 -5.33
CA ALA A 353 11.92 18.98 -4.43
C ALA A 353 10.59 19.63 -4.00
N VAL A 354 9.46 19.04 -4.37
CA VAL A 354 8.14 19.65 -4.18
C VAL A 354 7.17 18.75 -3.44
N THR A 355 6.23 19.36 -2.73
CA THR A 355 5.15 18.67 -2.04
C THR A 355 3.81 19.19 -2.55
N ILE A 356 2.92 18.30 -2.97
CA ILE A 356 1.50 18.61 -3.16
C ILE A 356 0.83 18.49 -1.78
N PRO A 357 0.42 19.61 -1.16
CA PRO A 357 -0.08 19.61 0.21
C PRO A 357 -1.47 18.96 0.28
N THR A 358 -1.83 18.40 1.45
CA THR A 358 -3.03 17.61 1.72
C THR A 358 -4.35 18.18 1.16
N ASN A 359 -4.49 19.51 1.15
CA ASN A 359 -5.70 20.23 0.75
C ASN A 359 -5.73 20.69 -0.73
N LYS A 360 -4.77 20.27 -1.56
CA LYS A 360 -4.70 20.64 -2.97
C LYS A 360 -4.65 19.39 -3.85
N THR A 361 -5.82 18.89 -4.23
CA THR A 361 -5.89 17.85 -5.27
C THR A 361 -5.41 18.46 -6.57
N LEU A 362 -4.35 17.93 -7.18
CA LEU A 362 -3.76 18.51 -8.40
C LEU A 362 -3.48 17.44 -9.45
N SER A 363 -3.48 17.87 -10.70
CA SER A 363 -2.85 17.13 -11.78
C SER A 363 -1.56 17.84 -12.19
N ILE A 364 -0.43 17.14 -12.23
CA ILE A 364 0.82 17.66 -12.79
C ILE A 364 1.13 16.84 -14.04
N GLN A 365 1.31 17.52 -15.17
CA GLN A 365 1.57 16.86 -16.44
C GLN A 365 2.61 17.58 -17.30
N ALA A 366 3.31 16.86 -18.17
CA ALA A 366 4.07 17.48 -19.24
C ALA A 366 3.15 18.15 -20.28
N TYR A 367 3.62 19.25 -20.88
CA TYR A 367 3.02 19.82 -22.07
C TYR A 367 3.09 18.80 -23.22
N PRO A 368 2.08 18.69 -24.11
CA PRO A 368 2.10 17.75 -25.22
C PRO A 368 3.42 17.75 -25.99
N LYS A 369 4.05 16.58 -26.10
CA LYS A 369 5.28 16.33 -26.85
C LYS A 369 6.51 17.11 -26.37
N GLU A 370 6.52 17.57 -25.12
CA GLU A 370 7.67 18.26 -24.52
C GLU A 370 8.38 17.37 -23.50
N ALA A 371 9.71 17.30 -23.58
CA ALA A 371 10.52 16.48 -22.68
C ALA A 371 10.74 17.19 -21.34
N VAL A 372 10.21 16.62 -20.27
CA VAL A 372 10.26 17.16 -18.91
C VAL A 372 10.97 16.18 -18.00
N TRP A 373 11.99 16.67 -17.28
CA TRP A 373 12.72 15.88 -16.28
C TRP A 373 12.78 16.62 -14.95
N PHE A 374 12.31 15.98 -13.88
CA PHE A 374 12.78 16.27 -12.53
C PHE A 374 14.14 15.60 -12.34
N ASP A 375 15.12 16.36 -11.88
CA ASP A 375 16.50 15.90 -11.81
C ASP A 375 17.14 16.32 -10.49
N GLY A 376 17.45 15.35 -9.63
CA GLY A 376 18.00 15.60 -8.30
C GLY A 376 19.49 15.95 -8.28
N SER A 377 20.14 16.05 -9.44
CA SER A 377 21.57 16.33 -9.57
C SER A 377 21.87 17.73 -10.06
N THR A 378 23.06 18.24 -9.72
CA THR A 378 23.61 19.49 -10.22
C THR A 378 24.88 19.25 -11.04
N ALA A 379 25.19 20.16 -11.96
CA ALA A 379 26.43 20.11 -12.74
C ALA A 379 27.64 20.44 -11.86
N VAL A 380 28.72 19.69 -12.03
CA VAL A 380 29.98 19.86 -11.32
C VAL A 380 31.07 20.23 -12.33
N THR A 381 31.43 21.50 -12.37
CA THR A 381 32.33 22.05 -13.41
C THR A 381 33.74 22.35 -12.93
N SER A 382 33.96 22.41 -11.61
CA SER A 382 35.23 22.81 -11.00
C SER A 382 35.99 21.62 -10.46
N TRP A 383 37.02 21.20 -11.19
CA TRP A 383 37.83 20.02 -10.90
C TRP A 383 39.32 20.36 -10.84
N SER A 384 40.01 19.85 -9.82
CA SER A 384 41.46 19.90 -9.72
C SER A 384 42.03 18.51 -9.99
N ALA A 385 42.92 18.40 -10.97
CA ALA A 385 43.62 17.15 -11.26
C ALA A 385 44.64 16.84 -10.16
N SER A 386 44.71 15.57 -9.75
CA SER A 386 45.70 15.02 -8.81
C SER A 386 46.07 13.61 -9.26
N GLY A 387 47.22 13.47 -9.93
CA GLY A 387 47.61 12.21 -10.56
C GLY A 387 46.57 11.77 -11.61
N SER A 388 46.02 10.55 -11.44
CA SER A 388 44.97 9.98 -12.28
C SER A 388 43.54 10.25 -11.79
N THR A 389 43.37 11.17 -10.85
CA THR A 389 42.06 11.50 -10.25
C THR A 389 41.75 12.98 -10.36
N TRP A 390 40.46 13.32 -10.27
CA TRP A 390 39.98 14.70 -10.28
C TRP A 390 39.14 14.93 -9.04
N LYS A 391 39.43 16.01 -8.32
CA LYS A 391 38.81 16.32 -7.03
C LYS A 391 38.07 17.65 -7.08
N THR A 392 36.87 17.71 -6.54
CA THR A 392 36.13 18.96 -6.31
C THR A 392 36.61 19.66 -5.04
N SER A 393 36.27 20.94 -4.91
CA SER A 393 36.40 21.68 -3.65
C SER A 393 35.06 22.28 -3.24
N GLY A 394 34.68 22.16 -1.97
CA GLY A 394 33.50 22.84 -1.42
C GLY A 394 32.18 22.12 -1.70
N TRP A 395 32.20 20.82 -2.01
CA TRP A 395 30.99 20.00 -2.09
C TRP A 395 30.30 19.92 -0.72
N SER A 396 28.99 20.09 -0.68
CA SER A 396 28.24 20.31 0.57
C SER A 396 27.15 19.29 0.85
N PHE A 397 26.83 18.41 -0.10
CA PHE A 397 25.82 17.37 0.09
C PHE A 397 26.48 16.04 0.46
N PHE A 398 26.06 15.43 1.57
CA PHE A 398 26.50 14.11 1.98
C PHE A 398 25.27 13.39 2.51
N GLY A 399 24.84 12.34 1.82
CA GLY A 399 23.57 11.72 2.16
C GLY A 399 23.68 10.71 3.30
N ASP A 400 22.56 10.50 3.98
CA ASP A 400 22.43 9.57 5.10
C ASP A 400 22.28 8.13 4.60
N SER A 401 23.04 7.19 5.18
CA SER A 401 22.94 5.76 4.88
C SER A 401 22.11 4.97 5.89
N SER A 402 21.47 5.66 6.82
CA SER A 402 20.69 5.02 7.86
C SER A 402 19.47 4.30 7.27
N MET A 403 19.39 3.01 7.54
CA MET A 403 18.24 2.16 7.24
C MET A 403 17.72 1.59 8.55
N ASP A 404 16.44 1.82 8.85
CA ASP A 404 15.84 1.53 10.15
C ASP A 404 16.65 2.08 11.35
N GLY A 405 17.19 3.29 11.18
CA GLY A 405 17.96 3.99 12.22
C GLY A 405 19.40 3.50 12.43
N VAL A 406 19.89 2.57 11.58
CA VAL A 406 21.26 2.06 11.63
C VAL A 406 21.98 2.42 10.33
N ALA A 407 23.11 3.12 10.42
CA ALA A 407 23.97 3.40 9.28
C ALA A 407 24.49 2.10 8.66
N ASP A 408 24.39 1.98 7.33
CA ASP A 408 24.86 0.82 6.57
C ASP A 408 24.34 -0.51 7.14
N ASN A 409 23.05 -0.50 7.51
CA ASN A 409 22.45 -1.57 8.28
C ASN A 409 22.75 -2.95 7.65
N PRO A 410 23.47 -3.85 8.36
CA PRO A 410 23.87 -5.14 7.81
C PRO A 410 22.68 -6.08 7.58
N GLY A 411 21.48 -5.75 8.06
CA GLY A 411 20.24 -6.42 7.67
C GLY A 411 19.86 -6.20 6.21
N PHE A 412 20.30 -5.10 5.59
CA PHE A 412 19.96 -4.71 4.22
C PHE A 412 21.17 -4.67 3.30
N VAL A 413 22.30 -4.14 3.78
CA VAL A 413 23.52 -3.97 2.99
C VAL A 413 24.21 -5.32 2.83
N ASP A 414 24.53 -5.67 1.58
CA ASP A 414 25.35 -6.83 1.28
C ASP A 414 26.82 -6.52 1.58
N PRO A 415 27.55 -7.33 2.37
CA PRO A 415 28.97 -7.13 2.61
C PRO A 415 29.84 -7.07 1.35
N ALA A 416 29.40 -7.66 0.22
CA ALA A 416 30.07 -7.54 -1.08
C ALA A 416 29.85 -6.17 -1.75
N HIS A 417 28.85 -5.41 -1.29
CA HIS A 417 28.45 -4.10 -1.80
C HIS A 417 28.30 -3.08 -0.65
N PRO A 418 29.40 -2.78 0.09
CA PRO A 418 29.34 -2.02 1.34
C PRO A 418 28.91 -0.54 1.15
N MET A 419 28.91 -0.05 -0.08
CA MET A 419 28.47 1.31 -0.41
C MET A 419 26.99 1.40 -0.75
N ALA A 420 26.24 0.29 -0.81
CA ALA A 420 24.89 0.28 -1.37
C ALA A 420 23.92 1.26 -0.69
N ALA A 421 24.03 1.41 0.64
CA ALA A 421 23.17 2.32 1.41
C ALA A 421 23.56 3.80 1.28
N ARG A 422 24.66 4.15 0.62
CA ARG A 422 25.09 5.54 0.46
C ARG A 422 24.33 6.15 -0.71
N PRO A 423 23.57 7.24 -0.49
CA PRO A 423 22.73 7.79 -1.55
C PRO A 423 23.49 8.76 -2.47
N ASP A 424 24.79 8.95 -2.27
CA ASP A 424 25.61 9.80 -3.13
C ASP A 424 25.67 9.18 -4.53
N GLN A 425 25.54 10.01 -5.57
CA GLN A 425 25.65 9.53 -6.94
C GLN A 425 26.41 10.54 -7.77
N VAL A 426 27.27 10.04 -8.68
CA VAL A 426 27.99 10.85 -9.66
C VAL A 426 27.77 10.24 -11.04
N PHE A 427 27.56 11.10 -12.03
CA PHE A 427 27.30 10.71 -13.40
C PHE A 427 28.24 11.44 -14.35
N ILE A 428 28.70 10.75 -15.40
CA ILE A 428 29.43 11.34 -16.54
C ILE A 428 28.66 11.01 -17.81
N ASP A 429 28.23 12.03 -18.56
CA ASP A 429 27.42 11.90 -19.78
C ASP A 429 26.18 10.99 -19.58
N GLY A 430 25.56 11.11 -18.40
CA GLY A 430 24.41 10.30 -18.00
C GLY A 430 24.72 8.89 -17.49
N THR A 431 25.97 8.44 -17.54
CA THR A 431 26.40 7.13 -17.00
C THR A 431 26.77 7.26 -15.52
N ALA A 432 26.16 6.44 -14.66
CA ALA A 432 26.48 6.41 -13.23
C ALA A 432 27.89 5.85 -12.99
N LEU A 433 28.64 6.49 -12.09
CA LEU A 433 29.90 5.99 -11.56
C LEU A 433 29.64 5.13 -10.33
N ARG A 434 30.49 4.13 -10.07
CA ARG A 434 30.41 3.28 -8.87
C ARG A 434 31.08 3.97 -7.68
N GLN A 435 30.41 4.05 -6.54
CA GLN A 435 31.03 4.59 -5.32
C GLN A 435 32.05 3.60 -4.73
N VAL A 436 33.18 4.12 -4.25
CA VAL A 436 34.20 3.41 -3.47
C VAL A 436 34.42 4.12 -2.13
N ALA A 437 35.01 3.43 -1.15
CA ALA A 437 35.03 3.89 0.23
C ALA A 437 35.99 5.06 0.44
N THR A 438 37.12 5.06 -0.28
CA THR A 438 38.19 6.04 -0.09
C THR A 438 38.71 6.59 -1.41
N ALA A 439 39.30 7.79 -1.37
CA ALA A 439 39.95 8.39 -2.54
C ALA A 439 41.10 7.53 -3.11
N ALA A 440 41.72 6.68 -2.29
CA ALA A 440 42.79 5.77 -2.72
C ALA A 440 42.28 4.61 -3.60
N GLU A 441 41.00 4.26 -3.48
CA GLU A 441 40.34 3.22 -4.30
C GLU A 441 39.80 3.77 -5.63
N VAL A 442 39.91 5.09 -5.86
CA VAL A 442 39.35 5.74 -7.03
C VAL A 442 40.14 5.36 -8.28
N THR A 443 39.43 4.79 -9.25
CA THR A 443 39.91 4.34 -10.55
C THR A 443 38.89 4.75 -11.62
N ALA A 444 39.21 4.55 -12.90
CA ALA A 444 38.28 4.89 -13.99
C ALA A 444 36.90 4.22 -13.76
N GLY A 445 35.83 5.02 -13.88
CA GLY A 445 34.46 4.56 -13.63
C GLY A 445 34.02 4.59 -12.16
N THR A 446 34.87 5.03 -11.22
CA THR A 446 34.51 5.14 -9.80
C THR A 446 34.62 6.55 -9.23
N PHE A 447 33.99 6.76 -8.09
CA PHE A 447 34.10 7.99 -7.30
C PHE A 447 34.14 7.71 -5.80
N ALA A 448 34.71 8.63 -5.03
CA ALA A 448 34.65 8.65 -3.57
C ALA A 448 34.14 10.01 -3.09
N VAL A 449 33.39 10.01 -1.99
CA VAL A 449 33.00 11.24 -1.27
C VAL A 449 33.81 11.35 0.00
N ASP A 450 34.19 12.57 0.36
CA ASP A 450 34.85 12.86 1.63
C ASP A 450 34.18 14.08 2.27
N ALA A 451 33.35 13.80 3.27
CA ALA A 451 32.61 14.80 4.02
C ALA A 451 33.53 15.72 4.84
N ALA A 452 34.66 15.20 5.33
CA ALA A 452 35.61 15.98 6.13
C ALA A 452 36.33 17.01 5.26
N SER A 453 36.78 16.63 4.06
CA SER A 453 37.40 17.58 3.11
C SER A 453 36.42 18.27 2.16
N LYS A 454 35.11 18.02 2.31
CA LYS A 454 34.04 18.61 1.49
C LYS A 454 34.27 18.42 0.00
N SER A 455 34.46 17.18 -0.42
CA SER A 455 34.88 16.88 -1.79
C SER A 455 34.33 15.57 -2.35
N ILE A 456 34.31 15.52 -3.68
CA ILE A 456 34.11 14.33 -4.48
C ILE A 456 35.40 14.12 -5.28
N THR A 457 35.91 12.89 -5.32
CA THR A 457 37.03 12.48 -6.17
C THR A 457 36.53 11.49 -7.20
N ILE A 458 36.78 11.72 -8.48
CA ILE A 458 36.44 10.81 -9.59
C ILE A 458 37.71 10.29 -10.27
N GLY A 459 37.65 9.07 -10.82
CA GLY A 459 38.78 8.46 -11.52
C GLY A 459 38.70 8.56 -13.05
N SER A 460 37.68 9.25 -13.57
CA SER A 460 37.51 9.52 -15.00
C SER A 460 37.72 11.00 -15.28
N ASN A 461 38.35 11.33 -16.42
CA ASN A 461 38.63 12.72 -16.79
C ASN A 461 37.33 13.49 -17.05
N PRO A 462 37.04 14.58 -16.31
CA PRO A 462 35.81 15.37 -16.49
C PRO A 462 35.88 16.34 -17.68
N ALA A 463 37.06 16.55 -18.28
CA ALA A 463 37.23 17.56 -19.32
C ALA A 463 36.38 17.26 -20.56
N GLY A 464 35.47 18.18 -20.91
CA GLY A 464 34.59 18.05 -22.07
C GLY A 464 33.34 17.20 -21.85
N HIS A 465 33.10 16.72 -20.62
CA HIS A 465 31.98 15.84 -20.27
C HIS A 465 30.95 16.53 -19.37
N ASP A 466 29.67 16.12 -19.44
CA ASP A 466 28.64 16.53 -18.47
C ASP A 466 28.81 15.70 -17.20
N VAL A 467 29.48 16.27 -16.18
CA VAL A 467 29.63 15.64 -14.88
C VAL A 467 28.60 16.20 -13.91
N ARG A 468 27.81 15.31 -13.29
CA ARG A 468 26.75 15.70 -12.36
C ARG A 468 26.81 14.89 -11.08
N ALA A 469 26.45 15.53 -9.98
CA ALA A 469 26.34 14.87 -8.67
C ALA A 469 24.98 15.15 -8.05
N SER A 470 24.35 14.11 -7.48
CA SER A 470 23.05 14.21 -6.82
C SER A 470 23.15 15.05 -5.54
N ASN A 471 22.25 16.02 -5.36
CA ASN A 471 22.19 16.90 -4.20
C ASN A 471 20.77 17.23 -3.71
N LEU A 472 19.75 16.62 -4.31
CA LEU A 472 18.38 16.55 -3.82
C LEU A 472 17.98 15.10 -3.62
N THR A 473 17.07 14.88 -2.70
CA THR A 473 16.82 13.56 -2.13
C THR A 473 15.41 13.04 -2.46
N GLN A 474 14.43 13.91 -2.63
CA GLN A 474 13.09 13.58 -3.10
C GLN A 474 12.60 14.57 -4.16
N ALA A 475 11.95 14.08 -5.22
CA ALA A 475 11.41 14.90 -6.30
C ALA A 475 10.03 15.46 -5.96
N ILE A 476 9.09 14.56 -5.68
CA ILE A 476 7.68 14.92 -5.50
C ILE A 476 7.09 14.06 -4.38
N ALA A 477 6.55 14.71 -3.34
CA ALA A 477 5.67 14.11 -2.36
C ALA A 477 4.22 14.54 -2.62
N VAL A 478 3.35 13.60 -2.95
CA VAL A 478 1.91 13.82 -3.10
C VAL A 478 1.26 13.45 -1.77
N LEU A 479 0.67 14.43 -1.10
CA LEU A 479 -0.04 14.22 0.18
C LEU A 479 -1.54 14.46 0.05
N SER A 480 -2.02 14.76 -1.16
CA SER A 480 -3.41 15.14 -1.42
C SER A 480 -4.19 14.05 -2.15
N PRO A 481 -5.34 13.61 -1.62
CA PRO A 481 -6.14 12.58 -2.26
C PRO A 481 -6.55 12.93 -3.69
N GLY A 482 -6.61 11.91 -4.55
CA GLY A 482 -7.09 12.06 -5.93
C GLY A 482 -6.11 12.76 -6.89
N SER A 483 -4.91 13.12 -6.43
CA SER A 483 -3.94 13.82 -7.27
C SER A 483 -3.32 12.90 -8.31
N THR A 484 -2.92 13.47 -9.45
CA THR A 484 -2.36 12.73 -10.60
C THR A 484 -1.03 13.31 -11.03
N LEU A 485 -0.04 12.44 -11.24
CA LEU A 485 1.23 12.77 -11.89
C LEU A 485 1.30 12.05 -13.24
N GLN A 486 1.57 12.77 -14.34
CA GLN A 486 1.58 12.13 -15.66
C GLN A 486 2.55 12.68 -16.72
N GLY A 487 3.19 11.77 -17.47
CA GLY A 487 3.88 12.08 -18.73
C GLY A 487 5.27 12.74 -18.63
N PHE A 488 5.97 12.63 -17.50
CA PHE A 488 7.29 13.23 -17.30
C PHE A 488 8.29 12.26 -16.65
N GLY A 489 9.58 12.62 -16.70
CA GLY A 489 10.65 11.83 -16.09
C GLY A 489 11.09 12.34 -14.72
N VAL A 490 11.59 11.44 -13.87
CA VAL A 490 12.20 11.72 -12.56
C VAL A 490 13.51 10.93 -12.46
N ARG A 491 14.63 11.60 -12.16
CA ARG A 491 15.92 10.91 -12.07
C ARG A 491 16.95 11.55 -11.14
N ARG A 492 17.96 10.75 -10.78
CA ARG A 492 19.20 11.21 -10.11
C ARG A 492 18.94 11.93 -8.79
N TYR A 493 17.96 11.46 -8.04
CA TYR A 493 17.78 11.87 -6.65
C TYR A 493 18.62 10.98 -5.74
N ALA A 494 19.35 11.63 -4.83
CA ALA A 494 20.05 10.99 -3.71
C ALA A 494 19.04 10.54 -2.63
N THR A 495 18.05 9.75 -3.04
CA THR A 495 16.94 9.32 -2.19
C THR A 495 17.45 8.51 -1.01
N SER A 496 17.09 8.96 0.19
CA SER A 496 17.36 8.23 1.42
C SER A 496 16.25 7.23 1.73
N TYR A 497 16.54 6.26 2.60
CA TYR A 497 15.54 5.30 3.06
C TYR A 497 14.38 5.99 3.80
N SER A 498 14.69 7.07 4.53
CA SER A 498 13.72 7.84 5.31
C SER A 498 12.64 8.54 4.46
N GLU A 499 12.98 8.93 3.24
CA GLU A 499 12.08 9.61 2.31
C GLU A 499 11.18 8.65 1.55
N LYS A 500 11.51 7.36 1.61
CA LYS A 500 10.74 6.22 1.07
C LYS A 500 10.73 6.11 -0.45
N GLY A 501 10.99 7.19 -1.20
CA GLY A 501 11.10 7.17 -2.66
C GLY A 501 11.36 8.55 -3.27
N ALA A 502 11.92 8.58 -4.48
CA ALA A 502 12.09 9.81 -5.26
C ALA A 502 10.73 10.42 -5.62
N VAL A 503 9.74 9.58 -5.90
CA VAL A 503 8.31 9.94 -5.95
C VAL A 503 7.59 9.27 -4.78
N ARG A 504 6.81 10.01 -4.01
CA ARG A 504 6.01 9.47 -2.92
C ARG A 504 4.54 9.80 -3.12
N LEU A 505 3.72 8.77 -3.30
CA LEU A 505 2.26 8.83 -3.20
C LEU A 505 1.88 8.52 -1.75
N GLY A 506 1.60 9.56 -0.98
CA GLY A 506 1.42 9.50 0.46
C GLY A 506 -0.04 9.54 0.91
N SER A 507 -1.01 9.59 0.00
CA SER A 507 -2.44 9.80 0.27
C SER A 507 -3.33 8.76 -0.42
N THR A 508 -4.64 8.98 -0.44
CA THR A 508 -5.59 8.03 -1.03
C THR A 508 -5.95 8.36 -2.48
N SER A 509 -6.21 7.34 -3.28
CA SER A 509 -6.70 7.50 -4.67
C SER A 509 -5.77 8.30 -5.58
N GLU A 510 -4.46 8.29 -5.30
CA GLU A 510 -3.47 8.99 -6.13
C GLU A 510 -3.11 8.16 -7.36
N THR A 511 -2.80 8.84 -8.47
CA THR A 511 -2.42 8.19 -9.73
C THR A 511 -1.04 8.66 -10.18
N ALA A 512 -0.17 7.70 -10.50
CA ALA A 512 1.03 7.96 -11.29
C ALA A 512 0.90 7.22 -12.61
N ARG A 513 1.06 7.93 -13.74
CA ARG A 513 0.94 7.32 -15.06
C ARG A 513 1.92 7.87 -16.07
N ASP A 514 2.41 7.03 -16.99
CA ASP A 514 3.37 7.46 -18.02
C ASP A 514 4.58 8.21 -17.44
N LEU A 515 5.06 7.78 -16.27
CA LEU A 515 6.28 8.34 -15.68
C LEU A 515 7.48 7.45 -15.97
N VAL A 516 8.61 8.07 -16.28
CA VAL A 516 9.92 7.40 -16.32
C VAL A 516 10.67 7.75 -15.04
N ILE A 517 10.89 6.79 -14.15
CA ILE A 517 11.53 6.98 -12.85
C ILE A 517 12.82 6.17 -12.82
N GLN A 518 13.97 6.85 -12.84
CA GLN A 518 15.24 6.15 -13.03
C GLN A 518 16.44 6.72 -12.29
N ASP A 519 17.44 5.87 -12.07
CA ASP A 519 18.76 6.29 -11.59
C ASP A 519 18.70 7.05 -10.25
N ASN A 520 17.75 6.70 -9.37
CA ASN A 520 17.65 7.27 -8.02
C ASN A 520 18.33 6.35 -7.01
N ALA A 521 18.93 6.91 -5.97
CA ALA A 521 19.88 6.18 -5.13
C ALA A 521 19.27 5.05 -4.28
N MET A 522 17.97 5.11 -3.97
CA MET A 522 17.29 4.01 -3.26
C MET A 522 15.98 3.61 -3.94
N ILE A 523 14.84 4.13 -3.47
CA ILE A 523 13.52 3.71 -3.95
C ILE A 523 13.05 4.66 -5.05
N GLY A 524 12.58 4.12 -6.19
CA GLY A 524 12.04 4.92 -7.28
C GLY A 524 10.73 5.61 -6.92
N ILE A 525 9.69 4.81 -6.67
CA ILE A 525 8.37 5.30 -6.27
C ILE A 525 7.85 4.57 -5.03
N ASN A 526 7.29 5.32 -4.10
CA ASN A 526 6.64 4.82 -2.90
C ASN A 526 5.15 5.09 -2.91
N VAL A 527 4.37 4.11 -2.46
CA VAL A 527 2.93 4.26 -2.19
C VAL A 527 2.65 3.98 -0.73
N GLN A 528 1.86 4.87 -0.14
CA GLN A 528 1.28 4.74 1.18
C GLN A 528 -0.21 5.06 1.10
N ASN A 529 -1.02 4.43 1.95
CA ASN A 529 -2.48 4.56 1.92
C ASN A 529 -3.14 3.96 0.67
N ASN A 530 -4.48 4.03 0.64
CA ASN A 530 -5.32 3.16 -0.17
C ASN A 530 -5.60 3.70 -1.58
N ALA A 531 -5.94 2.78 -2.48
CA ALA A 531 -6.51 3.00 -3.80
C ALA A 531 -5.60 3.73 -4.80
N ALA A 532 -4.28 3.67 -4.59
CA ALA A 532 -3.35 4.21 -5.57
C ALA A 532 -3.39 3.41 -6.88
N THR A 533 -3.20 4.12 -8.00
CA THR A 533 -3.08 3.52 -9.33
C THR A 533 -1.72 3.87 -9.95
N LEU A 534 -0.94 2.85 -10.28
CA LEU A 534 0.31 2.96 -11.04
C LEU A 534 0.06 2.34 -12.42
N ASP A 535 0.16 3.14 -13.49
CA ASP A 535 -0.24 2.72 -14.83
C ASP A 535 0.77 3.19 -15.90
N HIS A 536 1.29 2.27 -16.72
CA HIS A 536 2.29 2.60 -17.73
C HIS A 536 3.51 3.33 -17.13
N LEU A 537 4.10 2.80 -16.06
CA LEU A 537 5.34 3.35 -15.51
C LEU A 537 6.55 2.65 -16.12
N THR A 538 7.64 3.38 -16.36
CA THR A 538 8.98 2.80 -16.54
C THR A 538 9.82 3.12 -15.32
N VAL A 539 10.04 2.13 -14.44
CA VAL A 539 10.78 2.29 -13.18
C VAL A 539 12.05 1.45 -13.24
N GLN A 540 13.21 2.10 -13.37
CA GLN A 540 14.44 1.38 -13.71
C GLN A 540 15.70 1.89 -13.04
N ARG A 541 16.65 1.01 -12.74
CA ARG A 541 17.96 1.37 -12.19
C ARG A 541 17.88 2.24 -10.94
N ASN A 542 16.91 1.96 -10.07
CA ASN A 542 16.88 2.54 -8.73
C ASN A 542 17.68 1.66 -7.78
N GLY A 543 18.43 2.28 -6.86
CA GLY A 543 19.49 1.62 -6.11
C GLY A 543 19.04 0.49 -5.19
N LEU A 544 17.88 0.60 -4.55
CA LEU A 544 17.32 -0.41 -3.64
C LEU A 544 16.12 -1.14 -4.27
N MET A 545 15.10 -0.38 -4.69
CA MET A 545 13.84 -0.95 -5.16
C MET A 545 13.16 -0.04 -6.17
N GLY A 546 12.48 -0.63 -7.17
CA GLY A 546 11.67 0.14 -8.11
C GLY A 546 10.43 0.74 -7.42
N ILE A 547 9.51 -0.12 -7.00
CA ILE A 547 8.22 0.26 -6.41
C ILE A 547 8.09 -0.29 -4.98
N GLY A 548 8.03 0.59 -3.99
CA GLY A 548 7.74 0.23 -2.60
C GLY A 548 6.31 0.57 -2.21
N VAL A 549 5.56 -0.38 -1.66
CA VAL A 549 4.21 -0.15 -1.14
C VAL A 549 4.12 -0.63 0.30
N ASN A 550 3.60 0.22 1.18
CA ASN A 550 3.19 -0.17 2.51
C ASN A 550 1.78 0.33 2.80
N ALA A 551 0.91 -0.59 3.19
CA ALA A 551 -0.43 -0.28 3.67
C ALA A 551 -1.39 0.34 2.61
N SER A 552 -1.53 -0.29 1.44
CA SER A 552 -2.43 0.19 0.36
C SER A 552 -3.54 -0.81 0.01
N TYR A 553 -4.76 -0.55 0.47
CA TYR A 553 -5.92 -1.35 0.07
C TYR A 553 -6.46 -0.88 -1.28
N GLY A 554 -6.87 -1.77 -2.17
CA GLY A 554 -7.37 -1.41 -3.50
C GLY A 554 -6.28 -0.93 -4.45
N LEU A 555 -5.00 -1.25 -4.19
CA LEU A 555 -3.87 -0.89 -5.05
C LEU A 555 -4.02 -1.52 -6.45
N VAL A 556 -3.74 -0.73 -7.49
CA VAL A 556 -3.65 -1.20 -8.87
C VAL A 556 -2.29 -0.85 -9.44
N ILE A 557 -1.55 -1.85 -9.93
CA ILE A 557 -0.30 -1.69 -10.69
C ILE A 557 -0.48 -2.39 -12.04
N LYS A 558 -0.41 -1.65 -13.14
CA LYS A 558 -0.64 -2.22 -14.46
C LYS A 558 0.20 -1.62 -15.58
N ASN A 559 0.35 -2.39 -16.66
CA ASN A 559 0.98 -1.96 -17.92
C ASN A 559 2.40 -1.39 -17.74
N SER A 560 3.12 -1.75 -16.69
CA SER A 560 4.38 -1.07 -16.31
C SER A 560 5.61 -1.93 -16.60
N LEU A 561 6.74 -1.27 -16.85
CA LEU A 561 8.08 -1.85 -16.96
C LEU A 561 8.87 -1.51 -15.69
N VAL A 562 9.30 -2.52 -14.95
CA VAL A 562 10.04 -2.38 -13.69
C VAL A 562 11.30 -3.25 -13.75
N THR A 563 12.43 -2.67 -14.14
CA THR A 563 13.61 -3.44 -14.56
C THR A 563 14.95 -2.85 -14.12
N GLY A 564 15.95 -3.69 -13.89
CA GLY A 564 17.29 -3.23 -13.50
C GLY A 564 17.35 -2.55 -12.13
N ASN A 565 16.33 -2.70 -11.29
CA ASN A 565 16.31 -2.14 -9.94
C ASN A 565 17.09 -3.02 -8.96
N ASN A 566 17.34 -2.47 -7.78
CA ASN A 566 18.40 -2.87 -6.87
C ASN A 566 19.79 -2.70 -7.51
N SER A 567 20.00 -1.60 -8.24
CA SER A 567 21.24 -1.37 -8.99
C SER A 567 22.47 -1.22 -8.10
N GLU A 568 22.29 -0.89 -6.82
CA GLU A 568 23.36 -0.83 -5.83
C GLU A 568 23.64 -2.20 -5.15
N GLN A 569 22.91 -3.26 -5.53
CA GLN A 569 23.13 -4.64 -5.07
C GLN A 569 22.99 -4.81 -3.55
N PHE A 570 21.93 -4.23 -2.96
CA PHE A 570 21.51 -4.61 -1.61
C PHE A 570 21.19 -6.11 -1.55
N LYS A 571 21.13 -6.68 -0.35
CA LYS A 571 20.66 -8.05 -0.16
C LYS A 571 19.28 -8.23 -0.80
N PRO A 572 18.99 -9.36 -1.47
CA PRO A 572 17.66 -9.61 -2.04
C PRO A 572 16.54 -9.51 -1.01
N ALA A 573 16.76 -10.02 0.20
CA ALA A 573 15.90 -9.82 1.37
C ALA A 573 16.57 -8.81 2.34
N PRO A 574 15.80 -7.96 3.04
CA PRO A 574 14.36 -8.10 3.22
C PRO A 574 13.50 -7.39 2.17
N VAL A 575 14.00 -6.54 1.27
CA VAL A 575 13.10 -5.68 0.46
C VAL A 575 13.44 -5.50 -1.02
N SER A 576 14.64 -5.85 -1.46
CA SER A 576 15.23 -5.27 -2.68
C SER A 576 14.73 -5.92 -3.97
N GLY A 577 14.63 -5.13 -5.05
CA GLY A 577 14.27 -5.64 -6.39
C GLY A 577 13.30 -4.75 -7.16
N GLY A 578 12.40 -5.38 -7.93
CA GLY A 578 11.40 -4.72 -8.76
C GLY A 578 10.34 -4.01 -7.91
N MET A 579 9.50 -4.80 -7.22
CA MET A 579 8.49 -4.25 -6.32
C MET A 579 8.26 -5.07 -5.07
N LYS A 580 8.07 -4.39 -3.94
CA LYS A 580 7.62 -4.99 -2.68
C LYS A 580 6.36 -4.31 -2.16
N ILE A 581 5.35 -5.12 -1.88
CA ILE A 581 4.03 -4.70 -1.40
C ILE A 581 3.80 -5.36 -0.04
N THR A 582 3.52 -4.54 0.96
CA THR A 582 3.31 -5.00 2.34
C THR A 582 1.96 -4.54 2.88
N ARG A 583 1.35 -5.35 3.76
CA ARG A 583 0.13 -5.01 4.50
C ARG A 583 -0.97 -4.48 3.57
N SER A 584 -1.30 -5.18 2.48
CA SER A 584 -2.20 -4.61 1.46
C SER A 584 -3.35 -5.57 1.15
N ARG A 585 -4.54 -5.03 0.82
CA ARG A 585 -5.76 -5.82 0.59
C ARG A 585 -6.44 -5.45 -0.70
N GLY A 586 -6.92 -6.42 -1.47
CA GLY A 586 -7.56 -6.13 -2.77
C GLY A 586 -6.55 -5.55 -3.76
N VAL A 587 -5.40 -6.22 -3.91
CA VAL A 587 -4.29 -5.75 -4.76
C VAL A 587 -4.46 -6.32 -6.17
N THR A 588 -4.30 -5.49 -7.20
CA THR A 588 -4.26 -5.92 -8.60
C THR A 588 -2.91 -5.59 -9.22
N ILE A 589 -2.19 -6.59 -9.73
CA ILE A 589 -0.93 -6.45 -10.46
C ILE A 589 -1.08 -7.14 -11.80
N THR A 590 -1.24 -6.37 -12.88
CA THR A 590 -1.55 -6.97 -14.19
C THR A 590 -0.82 -6.36 -15.37
N ASN A 591 -0.42 -7.20 -16.32
CA ASN A 591 0.28 -6.78 -17.54
C ASN A 591 1.56 -5.96 -17.26
N ASN A 592 2.39 -6.37 -16.31
CA ASN A 592 3.66 -5.72 -16.04
C ASN A 592 4.84 -6.57 -16.53
N ASN A 593 5.96 -5.92 -16.84
CA ASN A 593 7.25 -6.57 -17.01
C ASN A 593 8.15 -6.23 -15.82
N THR A 594 8.47 -7.23 -15.01
CA THR A 594 9.30 -7.10 -13.80
C THR A 594 10.63 -7.82 -13.93
N SER A 595 11.21 -7.82 -15.13
CA SER A 595 12.40 -8.62 -15.45
C SER A 595 13.72 -7.91 -15.12
N ASN A 596 14.81 -8.67 -15.02
CA ASN A 596 16.18 -8.19 -14.89
C ASN A 596 16.47 -7.32 -13.66
N ASN A 597 15.77 -7.53 -12.54
CA ASN A 597 16.08 -6.87 -11.27
C ASN A 597 17.09 -7.71 -10.48
N TYR A 598 17.99 -7.04 -9.76
CA TYR A 598 18.96 -7.68 -8.87
C TYR A 598 18.30 -8.07 -7.54
N GLY A 599 17.20 -8.82 -7.60
CA GLY A 599 16.37 -9.13 -6.43
C GLY A 599 15.13 -9.90 -6.86
N SER A 600 14.00 -9.67 -6.20
CA SER A 600 12.70 -10.22 -6.62
C SER A 600 12.02 -9.33 -7.67
N GLY A 601 11.21 -9.90 -8.56
CA GLY A 601 10.35 -9.16 -9.49
C GLY A 601 9.15 -8.54 -8.76
N ILE A 602 8.26 -9.39 -8.26
CA ILE A 602 7.04 -9.03 -7.51
C ILE A 602 7.06 -9.73 -6.15
N TRP A 603 7.06 -8.98 -5.05
CA TRP A 603 7.01 -9.53 -3.69
C TRP A 603 5.83 -8.94 -2.90
N LEU A 604 4.86 -9.78 -2.54
CA LEU A 604 3.83 -9.48 -1.57
C LEU A 604 4.20 -10.11 -0.22
N ASP A 605 4.21 -9.30 0.83
CA ASP A 605 4.67 -9.71 2.16
C ASP A 605 3.81 -9.08 3.27
N GLU A 606 4.04 -9.46 4.52
CA GLU A 606 3.49 -8.84 5.71
C GLU A 606 1.96 -8.66 5.67
N SER A 607 1.21 -9.77 5.69
CA SER A 607 -0.26 -9.76 5.78
C SER A 607 -0.99 -9.19 4.55
N CYS A 608 -0.51 -9.50 3.34
CA CYS A 608 -1.26 -9.21 2.12
C CYS A 608 -2.47 -10.15 1.95
N TYR A 609 -3.63 -9.62 1.55
CA TYR A 609 -4.86 -10.40 1.38
C TYR A 609 -5.66 -10.04 0.13
N ASN A 610 -6.24 -11.03 -0.53
CA ASN A 610 -7.06 -10.85 -1.74
C ASN A 610 -6.27 -10.14 -2.87
N ALA A 611 -5.23 -10.81 -3.38
CA ALA A 611 -4.41 -10.31 -4.48
C ALA A 611 -4.75 -10.99 -5.81
N THR A 612 -4.71 -10.23 -6.92
CA THR A 612 -4.84 -10.72 -8.28
C THR A 612 -3.58 -10.33 -9.07
N ILE A 613 -2.76 -11.32 -9.43
CA ILE A 613 -1.47 -11.16 -10.11
C ILE A 613 -1.56 -11.89 -11.46
N THR A 614 -1.77 -11.15 -12.55
CA THR A 614 -2.07 -11.77 -13.85
C THR A 614 -1.36 -11.15 -15.03
N LYS A 615 -1.03 -11.95 -16.05
CA LYS A 615 -0.49 -11.45 -17.33
C LYS A 615 0.85 -10.72 -17.19
N ASN A 616 1.62 -11.02 -16.14
CA ASN A 616 2.93 -10.39 -15.94
C ASN A 616 4.03 -11.24 -16.58
N THR A 617 5.08 -10.57 -17.06
CA THR A 617 6.34 -11.19 -17.48
C THR A 617 7.38 -10.88 -16.42
N SER A 618 8.03 -11.91 -15.88
CA SER A 618 9.12 -11.77 -14.93
C SER A 618 10.22 -12.75 -15.31
N SER A 619 11.34 -12.22 -15.80
CA SER A 619 12.45 -13.08 -16.17
C SER A 619 13.80 -12.53 -15.73
N SER A 620 14.76 -13.43 -15.51
CA SER A 620 16.16 -13.08 -15.25
C SER A 620 16.33 -12.15 -14.04
N ASN A 621 15.42 -12.22 -13.08
CA ASN A 621 15.63 -11.65 -11.76
C ASN A 621 16.61 -12.53 -10.97
N GLN A 622 17.48 -11.90 -10.18
CA GLN A 622 18.51 -12.61 -9.43
C GLN A 622 17.94 -13.59 -8.37
N TYR A 623 16.70 -13.35 -7.91
CA TYR A 623 16.07 -14.14 -6.85
C TYR A 623 14.74 -14.79 -7.26
N THR A 624 13.62 -14.08 -7.15
CA THR A 624 12.28 -14.66 -7.36
C THR A 624 11.45 -13.86 -8.35
N GLY A 625 10.64 -14.51 -9.17
CA GLY A 625 9.68 -13.81 -10.05
C GLY A 625 8.50 -13.27 -9.27
N ILE A 626 7.70 -14.17 -8.70
CA ILE A 626 6.57 -13.83 -7.83
C ILE A 626 6.73 -14.48 -6.46
N GLN A 627 6.78 -13.68 -5.41
CA GLN A 627 6.79 -14.12 -4.03
C GLN A 627 5.52 -13.66 -3.31
N LEU A 628 4.77 -14.60 -2.73
CA LEU A 628 3.68 -14.34 -1.80
C LEU A 628 4.07 -14.93 -0.44
N GLU A 629 4.33 -14.05 0.51
CA GLU A 629 4.81 -14.37 1.84
C GLU A 629 3.86 -13.79 2.90
N LEU A 630 3.59 -14.57 3.96
CA LEU A 630 2.75 -14.17 5.08
C LEU A 630 1.37 -13.63 4.64
N GLY A 631 0.80 -14.20 3.58
CA GLY A 631 -0.41 -13.72 2.92
C GLY A 631 -1.59 -14.69 2.92
N SER A 632 -2.70 -14.31 2.31
CA SER A 632 -3.83 -15.23 2.10
C SER A 632 -4.75 -14.76 0.97
N THR A 633 -5.41 -15.69 0.30
CA THR A 633 -6.37 -15.42 -0.78
C THR A 633 -5.70 -14.68 -1.94
N ALA A 634 -5.19 -15.43 -2.91
CA ALA A 634 -4.57 -14.85 -4.09
C ALA A 634 -4.88 -15.65 -5.35
N ILE A 635 -5.06 -14.95 -6.47
CA ILE A 635 -5.09 -15.51 -7.82
C ILE A 635 -3.79 -15.10 -8.50
N ILE A 636 -2.96 -16.07 -8.86
CA ILE A 636 -1.72 -15.87 -9.62
C ILE A 636 -1.87 -16.63 -10.93
N ALA A 637 -2.21 -15.92 -12.01
CA ALA A 637 -2.60 -16.61 -13.23
C ALA A 637 -2.15 -15.96 -14.54
N ASP A 638 -1.85 -16.78 -15.55
CA ASP A 638 -1.45 -16.32 -16.89
C ASP A 638 -0.17 -15.47 -16.86
N ASN A 639 0.80 -15.80 -16.00
CA ASN A 639 2.11 -15.14 -15.95
C ASN A 639 3.20 -15.97 -16.65
N ASP A 640 4.23 -15.30 -17.16
CA ASP A 640 5.44 -15.89 -17.74
C ASP A 640 6.64 -15.64 -16.81
N LEU A 641 7.20 -16.70 -16.24
CA LEU A 641 8.21 -16.64 -15.17
C LEU A 641 9.43 -17.49 -15.53
N SER A 642 10.57 -16.88 -15.83
CA SER A 642 11.70 -17.65 -16.35
C SER A 642 13.10 -17.16 -15.98
N ASN A 643 14.05 -18.09 -15.89
CA ASN A 643 15.47 -17.81 -15.71
C ASN A 643 15.82 -17.08 -14.39
N GLU A 644 15.10 -17.39 -13.31
CA GLU A 644 15.32 -16.84 -11.96
C GLU A 644 15.90 -17.93 -11.04
N GLN A 645 16.05 -17.69 -9.73
CA GLN A 645 16.24 -18.82 -8.81
C GLN A 645 14.92 -19.55 -8.58
N PHE A 646 13.87 -18.79 -8.31
CA PHE A 646 12.53 -19.29 -8.08
C PHE A 646 11.55 -18.58 -9.01
N ALA A 647 10.77 -19.29 -9.81
CA ALA A 647 9.67 -18.60 -10.52
C ALA A 647 8.63 -18.09 -9.52
N MET A 648 8.23 -18.96 -8.58
CA MET A 648 7.25 -18.62 -7.56
C MET A 648 7.62 -19.16 -6.19
N GLN A 649 7.43 -18.33 -5.16
CA GLN A 649 7.49 -18.75 -3.76
C GLN A 649 6.20 -18.39 -3.02
N ILE A 650 5.57 -19.39 -2.40
CA ILE A 650 4.39 -19.28 -1.56
C ILE A 650 4.81 -19.69 -0.14
N ILE A 651 4.98 -18.71 0.74
CA ILE A 651 5.56 -18.91 2.07
C ILE A 651 4.54 -18.44 3.11
N ASP A 652 4.23 -19.31 4.07
CA ASP A 652 3.26 -19.04 5.15
C ASP A 652 1.95 -18.43 4.64
N SER A 653 1.44 -18.94 3.53
CA SER A 653 0.36 -18.30 2.79
C SER A 653 -0.75 -19.28 2.44
N SER A 654 -2.02 -18.85 2.57
CA SER A 654 -3.18 -19.73 2.35
C SER A 654 -4.10 -19.30 1.22
N ASN A 655 -4.91 -20.24 0.73
CA ASN A 655 -5.99 -19.97 -0.24
C ASN A 655 -5.47 -19.36 -1.56
N VAL A 656 -4.41 -19.95 -2.11
CA VAL A 656 -3.74 -19.44 -3.32
C VAL A 656 -4.12 -20.29 -4.53
N LYS A 657 -4.50 -19.63 -5.62
CA LYS A 657 -4.86 -20.24 -6.91
C LYS A 657 -3.80 -19.86 -7.94
N ILE A 658 -2.99 -20.84 -8.34
CA ILE A 658 -1.90 -20.72 -9.31
C ILE A 658 -2.35 -21.38 -10.62
N PHE A 659 -2.78 -20.58 -11.59
CA PHE A 659 -3.43 -21.07 -12.81
C PHE A 659 -2.76 -20.60 -14.09
N ASN A 660 -2.61 -21.46 -15.09
CA ASN A 660 -2.24 -21.05 -16.45
C ASN A 660 -0.90 -20.28 -16.53
N ASN A 661 0.03 -20.47 -15.60
CA ASN A 661 1.34 -19.82 -15.68
C ASN A 661 2.29 -20.68 -16.51
N THR A 662 3.25 -20.05 -17.17
CA THR A 662 4.37 -20.72 -17.84
C THR A 662 5.64 -20.43 -17.06
N MET A 663 6.38 -21.48 -16.68
CA MET A 663 7.55 -21.38 -15.80
C MET A 663 8.70 -22.23 -16.33
N GLY A 664 9.94 -21.76 -16.29
CA GLY A 664 11.09 -22.61 -16.65
C GLY A 664 12.42 -21.88 -16.81
N GLY A 665 13.51 -22.63 -16.95
CA GLY A 665 14.87 -22.09 -16.91
C GLY A 665 15.31 -21.62 -15.52
N ASN A 666 14.47 -21.80 -14.50
CA ASN A 666 14.77 -21.39 -13.13
C ASN A 666 15.82 -22.30 -12.51
N SER A 667 16.75 -21.74 -11.75
CA SER A 667 17.93 -22.46 -11.24
C SER A 667 17.69 -23.26 -9.96
N LYS A 668 16.59 -23.00 -9.23
CA LYS A 668 16.18 -23.78 -8.05
C LYS A 668 14.82 -24.42 -8.26
N PHE A 669 13.72 -23.66 -8.15
CA PHE A 669 12.37 -24.22 -8.18
C PHE A 669 11.45 -23.43 -9.13
N ASP A 670 10.51 -24.09 -9.79
CA ASP A 670 9.44 -23.34 -10.47
C ASP A 670 8.41 -22.86 -9.44
N VAL A 671 7.83 -23.74 -8.63
CA VAL A 671 6.92 -23.37 -7.53
C VAL A 671 7.40 -23.94 -6.20
N ARG A 672 7.76 -23.07 -5.27
CA ARG A 672 8.01 -23.41 -3.86
C ARG A 672 6.78 -23.12 -3.02
N ILE A 673 6.33 -24.09 -2.24
CA ILE A 673 5.26 -23.98 -1.25
C ILE A 673 5.87 -24.35 0.10
N GLU A 674 5.92 -23.40 1.01
CA GLU A 674 6.66 -23.53 2.26
C GLU A 674 5.87 -23.08 3.47
N GLN A 675 6.07 -23.78 4.58
CA GLN A 675 5.69 -23.35 5.92
C GLN A 675 6.96 -23.21 6.76
N ASP A 676 7.09 -22.11 7.47
CA ASP A 676 8.07 -21.93 8.55
C ASP A 676 7.39 -21.74 9.91
N GLU A 677 8.16 -21.38 10.95
CA GLU A 677 7.69 -21.24 12.32
C GLU A 677 6.73 -20.07 12.55
N ARG A 678 6.67 -19.09 11.64
CA ARG A 678 5.95 -17.84 11.84
C ARG A 678 4.45 -18.08 11.91
N ARG A 679 3.80 -17.45 12.89
CA ARG A 679 2.34 -17.48 13.07
C ARG A 679 1.84 -16.09 13.33
N GLN A 680 0.77 -15.69 12.62
CA GLN A 680 0.21 -14.35 12.79
C GLN A 680 -0.17 -14.13 14.25
N ALA A 681 -0.73 -15.14 14.92
CA ALA A 681 -1.17 -15.07 16.31
C ALA A 681 -0.03 -15.00 17.35
N ALA A 682 1.22 -15.29 16.99
CA ALA A 682 2.32 -15.40 17.97
C ALA A 682 2.61 -14.06 18.67
N PRO A 683 2.79 -14.01 20.00
CA PRO A 683 3.13 -12.78 20.72
C PRO A 683 4.36 -12.09 20.09
N GLY A 684 4.27 -10.77 19.85
CA GLY A 684 5.38 -10.01 19.28
C GLY A 684 5.65 -10.21 17.78
N ALA A 685 4.83 -11.00 17.07
CA ALA A 685 5.00 -11.21 15.63
C ALA A 685 5.03 -9.90 14.83
N VAL A 686 6.10 -9.72 14.04
CA VAL A 686 6.31 -8.62 13.11
C VAL A 686 5.69 -8.92 11.75
N GLY A 687 5.35 -7.91 10.96
CA GLY A 687 4.70 -8.12 9.65
C GLY A 687 3.17 -8.22 9.68
N ARG A 688 2.53 -7.99 10.84
CA ARG A 688 1.08 -7.84 10.93
C ARG A 688 0.61 -6.57 10.24
N ASP A 689 -0.58 -6.60 9.64
CA ASP A 689 -1.29 -5.37 9.29
C ASP A 689 -1.95 -4.78 10.55
N PRO A 690 -1.49 -3.62 11.06
CA PRO A 690 -2.04 -3.04 12.29
C PRO A 690 -3.49 -2.55 12.14
N ARG A 691 -4.06 -2.57 10.92
CA ARG A 691 -5.47 -2.26 10.66
C ARG A 691 -6.38 -3.48 10.79
N GLN A 692 -5.83 -4.65 11.10
CA GLN A 692 -6.56 -5.92 11.24
C GLN A 692 -6.49 -6.43 12.68
N PRO A 693 -7.50 -7.21 13.14
CA PRO A 693 -7.47 -7.79 14.47
C PRO A 693 -6.28 -8.74 14.64
N VAL A 694 -5.93 -9.01 15.89
CA VAL A 694 -4.90 -10.01 16.25
C VAL A 694 -5.55 -11.12 17.09
N PRO A 695 -5.58 -12.38 16.62
CA PRO A 695 -5.15 -12.80 15.30
C PRO A 695 -6.09 -12.31 14.19
N ASP A 696 -5.54 -12.12 12.99
CA ASP A 696 -6.32 -11.79 11.79
C ASP A 696 -6.93 -13.10 11.27
N PRO A 697 -8.26 -13.27 11.31
CA PRO A 697 -8.88 -14.53 10.91
C PRO A 697 -8.76 -14.80 9.41
N THR A 698 -8.42 -13.78 8.60
CA THR A 698 -8.30 -13.91 7.14
C THR A 698 -6.87 -14.19 6.68
N VAL A 699 -5.87 -13.84 7.50
CA VAL A 699 -4.44 -14.05 7.20
C VAL A 699 -3.74 -14.64 8.43
N THR A 700 -3.64 -15.97 8.46
CA THR A 700 -3.17 -16.70 9.66
C THR A 700 -1.67 -17.01 9.66
N TRP A 701 -1.00 -16.79 8.53
CA TRP A 701 0.35 -17.27 8.23
C TRP A 701 0.47 -18.80 8.32
N LEU A 702 -0.48 -19.47 7.68
CA LEU A 702 -0.49 -20.93 7.53
C LEU A 702 -0.49 -21.25 6.05
N THR A 703 0.41 -22.13 5.63
CA THR A 703 0.46 -22.63 4.27
C THR A 703 -0.55 -23.74 4.08
N LYS A 704 -1.67 -23.40 3.42
CA LYS A 704 -2.73 -24.37 3.13
C LYS A 704 -3.66 -23.93 2.01
N ASN A 705 -4.43 -24.86 1.46
CA ASN A 705 -5.42 -24.61 0.41
C ASN A 705 -4.76 -23.99 -0.84
N ILE A 706 -3.74 -24.66 -1.37
CA ILE A 706 -3.00 -24.19 -2.54
C ILE A 706 -3.41 -25.01 -3.76
N THR A 707 -3.87 -24.34 -4.81
CA THR A 707 -4.17 -24.97 -6.09
C THR A 707 -3.09 -24.60 -7.10
N VAL A 708 -2.44 -25.60 -7.68
CA VAL A 708 -1.51 -25.49 -8.80
C VAL A 708 -2.17 -26.21 -9.97
N ALA A 709 -2.73 -25.46 -10.91
CA ALA A 709 -3.48 -26.04 -12.02
C ALA A 709 -3.21 -25.38 -13.36
N ASN A 710 -3.30 -26.15 -14.44
CA ASN A 710 -3.13 -25.66 -15.80
C ASN A 710 -1.79 -24.95 -16.09
N ASN A 711 -0.77 -25.13 -15.25
CA ASN A 711 0.53 -24.52 -15.46
C ASN A 711 1.38 -25.36 -16.41
N VAL A 712 2.36 -24.73 -17.03
CA VAL A 712 3.36 -25.35 -17.89
C VAL A 712 4.73 -25.18 -17.24
N PHE A 713 5.45 -26.28 -17.08
CA PHE A 713 6.78 -26.32 -16.48
C PHE A 713 7.83 -26.68 -17.53
N GLY A 714 8.83 -25.83 -17.70
CA GLY A 714 10.01 -25.94 -18.56
C GLY A 714 11.15 -26.71 -17.89
N SER A 715 12.26 -26.90 -18.61
CA SER A 715 13.46 -27.50 -17.99
C SER A 715 14.18 -26.45 -17.14
N GLY A 716 14.70 -26.86 -15.98
CA GLY A 716 15.49 -26.00 -15.10
C GLY A 716 15.43 -26.47 -13.65
N GLY A 717 16.50 -26.22 -12.91
CA GLY A 717 16.49 -26.34 -11.45
C GLY A 717 16.34 -27.76 -10.91
N TYR A 718 15.89 -27.84 -9.67
CA TYR A 718 15.81 -29.06 -8.88
C TYR A 718 14.39 -29.63 -8.80
N TRP A 719 13.37 -28.76 -8.79
CA TRP A 719 11.96 -29.13 -8.62
C TRP A 719 11.02 -28.24 -9.43
N GLN A 720 10.03 -28.85 -10.07
CA GLN A 720 8.95 -28.10 -10.73
C GLN A 720 7.93 -27.62 -9.70
N VAL A 721 7.51 -28.49 -8.77
CA VAL A 721 6.77 -28.09 -7.56
C VAL A 721 7.44 -28.69 -6.34
N TYR A 722 7.59 -27.90 -5.28
CA TYR A 722 8.19 -28.35 -4.02
C TYR A 722 7.32 -27.88 -2.85
N ALA A 723 6.71 -28.83 -2.13
CA ALA A 723 5.91 -28.56 -0.95
C ALA A 723 6.57 -29.12 0.30
N PHE A 724 6.90 -28.26 1.26
CA PHE A 724 7.68 -28.63 2.43
C PHE A 724 7.37 -27.72 3.63
N ASP A 725 7.31 -28.32 4.81
CA ASP A 725 7.34 -27.58 6.07
C ASP A 725 8.73 -27.74 6.68
N ALA A 726 9.38 -26.61 6.93
CA ALA A 726 10.73 -26.59 7.48
C ALA A 726 10.73 -26.70 9.00
N GLU A 727 9.64 -26.34 9.69
CA GLU A 727 9.69 -26.10 11.14
C GLU A 727 8.49 -26.66 11.92
N THR A 728 7.29 -26.70 11.35
CA THR A 728 6.07 -26.90 12.16
C THR A 728 5.41 -28.27 12.05
N HIS A 729 6.10 -29.23 11.44
CA HIS A 729 5.67 -30.63 11.34
C HIS A 729 4.34 -30.84 10.59
N VAL A 730 3.99 -29.94 9.69
CA VAL A 730 2.84 -30.04 8.79
C VAL A 730 3.28 -30.78 7.52
N SER A 731 2.74 -31.97 7.29
CA SER A 731 2.99 -32.70 6.05
C SER A 731 2.33 -31.99 4.85
N ALA A 732 2.85 -32.23 3.64
CA ALA A 732 2.22 -31.71 2.42
C ALA A 732 0.79 -32.26 2.22
N ASP A 733 0.47 -33.43 2.78
CA ASP A 733 -0.90 -33.96 2.84
C ASP A 733 -1.84 -33.09 3.69
N ALA A 734 -1.32 -32.50 4.78
CA ALA A 734 -2.08 -31.60 5.65
C ALA A 734 -2.20 -30.16 5.11
N MET A 735 -1.40 -29.78 4.11
CA MET A 735 -1.47 -28.46 3.45
C MET A 735 -2.67 -28.32 2.49
N ALA A 736 -3.47 -29.38 2.27
CA ALA A 736 -4.63 -29.35 1.37
C ALA A 736 -4.29 -28.83 -0.05
N LEU A 737 -3.25 -29.43 -0.65
CA LEU A 737 -2.79 -29.07 -1.99
C LEU A 737 -3.71 -29.68 -3.07
N THR A 738 -3.91 -28.95 -4.16
CA THR A 738 -4.51 -29.47 -5.40
C THR A 738 -3.53 -29.27 -6.54
N ILE A 739 -3.03 -30.36 -7.13
CA ILE A 739 -2.09 -30.32 -8.26
C ILE A 739 -2.75 -31.05 -9.43
N SER A 740 -3.43 -30.34 -10.32
CA SER A 740 -4.25 -30.96 -11.38
C SER A 740 -4.31 -30.10 -12.64
N GLY A 741 -4.36 -30.73 -13.79
CA GLY A 741 -4.42 -30.10 -15.10
C GLY A 741 -3.11 -29.52 -15.59
N ASN A 742 -1.98 -29.77 -14.93
CA ASN A 742 -0.69 -29.19 -15.33
C ASN A 742 -0.01 -30.02 -16.44
N LEU A 743 0.81 -29.35 -17.24
CA LEU A 743 1.80 -29.98 -18.12
C LEU A 743 3.18 -29.92 -17.44
N PHE A 744 3.59 -31.03 -16.86
CA PHE A 744 4.90 -31.22 -16.30
C PHE A 744 5.94 -31.51 -17.39
N ASN A 745 7.17 -31.08 -17.16
CA ASN A 745 8.30 -31.53 -17.94
C ASN A 745 8.74 -32.91 -17.46
N GLN A 746 8.86 -33.86 -18.36
CA GLN A 746 9.26 -35.21 -17.99
C GLN A 746 10.69 -35.25 -17.43
N ARG A 747 10.86 -36.04 -16.38
CA ARG A 747 12.16 -36.41 -15.82
C ARG A 747 12.58 -37.78 -16.35
N THR A 748 13.70 -37.82 -17.07
CA THR A 748 14.33 -39.03 -17.60
C THR A 748 15.71 -39.30 -17.01
N THR A 749 16.33 -38.32 -16.35
CA THR A 749 17.63 -38.46 -15.66
C THR A 749 17.63 -37.80 -14.29
N THR A 750 18.60 -38.16 -13.44
CA THR A 750 18.70 -37.58 -12.09
C THR A 750 19.12 -36.12 -12.06
N ALA A 751 19.76 -35.63 -13.13
CA ALA A 751 20.17 -34.24 -13.31
C ALA A 751 19.00 -33.30 -13.65
N GLN A 752 17.87 -33.85 -14.09
CA GLN A 752 16.65 -33.10 -14.40
C GLN A 752 15.78 -32.92 -13.15
N PRO A 753 14.97 -31.84 -13.09
CA PRO A 753 14.16 -31.53 -11.94
C PRO A 753 13.15 -32.64 -11.65
N THR A 754 12.95 -32.93 -10.38
CA THR A 754 11.83 -33.77 -9.95
C THR A 754 10.52 -33.02 -10.17
N LEU A 755 9.47 -33.72 -10.58
CA LEU A 755 8.19 -33.08 -10.90
C LEU A 755 7.56 -32.50 -9.62
N VAL A 756 7.39 -33.33 -8.58
CA VAL A 756 6.86 -32.86 -7.29
C VAL A 756 7.69 -33.39 -6.11
N GLY A 757 8.12 -32.49 -5.23
CA GLY A 757 8.63 -32.82 -3.89
C GLY A 757 7.51 -32.75 -2.86
N TRP A 758 7.33 -33.82 -2.08
CA TRP A 758 6.24 -33.98 -1.12
C TRP A 758 6.76 -34.20 0.31
N GLY A 759 6.76 -33.14 1.13
CA GLY A 759 7.22 -33.18 2.52
C GLY A 759 6.36 -34.06 3.43
N GLN A 760 6.99 -34.82 4.33
CA GLN A 760 6.34 -35.80 5.19
C GLN A 760 5.90 -35.27 6.57
N GLY A 761 6.23 -34.02 6.91
CA GLY A 761 5.89 -33.42 8.22
C GLY A 761 6.86 -33.77 9.35
N ASP A 762 8.02 -34.35 9.03
CA ASP A 762 9.14 -34.56 9.94
C ASP A 762 10.25 -33.50 9.78
N ASN A 763 9.99 -32.44 9.00
CA ASN A 763 10.89 -31.33 8.64
C ASN A 763 12.21 -31.76 7.98
N VAL A 764 12.32 -32.99 7.49
CA VAL A 764 13.55 -33.51 6.88
C VAL A 764 13.26 -34.28 5.60
N THR A 765 12.24 -35.13 5.62
CA THR A 765 11.95 -36.07 4.55
C THR A 765 11.06 -35.46 3.48
N VAL A 766 11.52 -35.55 2.23
CA VAL A 766 10.76 -35.19 1.04
C VAL A 766 10.68 -36.41 0.13
N THR A 767 9.46 -36.88 -0.13
CA THR A 767 9.21 -37.91 -1.13
C THR A 767 9.26 -37.30 -2.52
N ARG A 768 10.00 -37.95 -3.43
CA ARG A 768 10.08 -37.59 -4.84
C ARG A 768 8.94 -38.25 -5.60
N LEU A 769 8.08 -37.45 -6.23
CA LEU A 769 7.09 -37.92 -7.20
C LEU A 769 7.64 -37.62 -8.59
N ASP A 770 8.33 -38.60 -9.17
CA ASP A 770 9.12 -38.44 -10.40
C ASP A 770 8.31 -38.57 -11.69
N THR A 771 7.06 -39.02 -11.61
CA THR A 771 6.18 -39.21 -12.76
C THR A 771 4.80 -38.64 -12.47
N VAL A 772 4.09 -38.25 -13.52
CA VAL A 772 2.67 -37.88 -13.42
C VAL A 772 1.81 -38.99 -12.82
N ALA A 773 2.14 -40.27 -13.07
CA ALA A 773 1.44 -41.39 -12.44
C ALA A 773 1.59 -41.37 -10.91
N ALA A 774 2.78 -41.08 -10.38
CA ALA A 774 3.01 -40.95 -8.95
C ALA A 774 2.30 -39.73 -8.34
N ILE A 775 2.22 -38.62 -9.07
CA ILE A 775 1.46 -37.43 -8.65
C ILE A 775 -0.04 -37.75 -8.59
N ASN A 776 -0.60 -38.34 -9.64
CA ASN A 776 -2.02 -38.65 -9.72
C ASN A 776 -2.43 -39.74 -8.70
N ALA A 777 -1.50 -40.59 -8.26
CA ALA A 777 -1.75 -41.56 -7.19
C ALA A 777 -1.94 -40.91 -5.79
N LYS A 778 -1.48 -39.67 -5.59
CA LYS A 778 -1.67 -38.95 -4.31
C LYS A 778 -3.13 -38.57 -4.06
N ASN A 779 -3.88 -38.28 -5.11
CA ASN A 779 -5.30 -37.94 -5.01
C ASN A 779 -5.99 -38.30 -6.34
N PRO A 780 -7.04 -39.14 -6.33
CA PRO A 780 -7.71 -39.58 -7.56
C PRO A 780 -8.37 -38.43 -8.36
N ALA A 781 -8.55 -37.25 -7.77
CA ALA A 781 -9.02 -36.06 -8.47
C ALA A 781 -7.91 -35.34 -9.28
N PHE A 782 -6.64 -35.71 -9.10
CA PHE A 782 -5.53 -35.13 -9.83
C PHE A 782 -5.42 -35.76 -11.21
N VAL A 783 -5.37 -34.90 -12.23
CA VAL A 783 -5.21 -35.29 -13.62
C VAL A 783 -4.15 -34.39 -14.24
N ASN A 784 -2.91 -34.84 -14.25
CA ASN A 784 -1.81 -34.11 -14.89
C ASN A 784 -1.34 -34.84 -16.15
N VAL A 785 -0.56 -34.15 -16.98
CA VAL A 785 0.12 -34.70 -18.15
C VAL A 785 1.60 -34.29 -18.10
N GLU A 786 2.45 -35.07 -18.75
CA GLU A 786 3.88 -34.76 -18.89
C GLU A 786 4.29 -34.78 -20.35
N THR A 787 5.37 -34.06 -20.67
CA THR A 787 6.01 -34.12 -21.99
C THR A 787 6.56 -35.52 -22.28
N SER A 788 6.89 -35.82 -23.54
CA SER A 788 7.55 -37.08 -23.92
C SER A 788 9.07 -37.09 -23.71
N SER A 789 9.63 -35.95 -23.32
CA SER A 789 11.05 -35.72 -23.07
C SER A 789 11.23 -34.41 -22.30
N SER A 790 12.36 -34.22 -21.63
CA SER A 790 12.68 -32.93 -21.00
C SER A 790 12.95 -31.84 -22.04
N LEU A 791 12.20 -30.73 -22.00
CA LEU A 791 12.27 -29.64 -22.98
C LEU A 791 12.50 -28.27 -22.29
N PRO A 792 13.31 -27.35 -22.87
CA PRO A 792 13.27 -25.94 -22.46
C PRO A 792 11.96 -25.29 -22.88
N LEU A 793 11.57 -24.18 -22.23
CA LEU A 793 10.33 -23.46 -22.55
C LEU A 793 10.18 -23.12 -24.04
N SER A 794 11.28 -22.72 -24.69
CA SER A 794 11.33 -22.42 -26.13
C SER A 794 10.98 -23.62 -27.03
N GLY A 795 11.08 -24.86 -26.51
CA GLY A 795 10.70 -26.08 -27.19
C GLY A 795 9.31 -26.61 -26.84
N MET A 796 8.54 -25.93 -25.98
CA MET A 796 7.29 -26.47 -25.44
C MET A 796 6.04 -26.23 -26.27
N THR A 797 6.10 -25.39 -27.32
CA THR A 797 4.92 -25.00 -28.12
C THR A 797 4.07 -26.19 -28.57
N SER A 798 4.67 -27.22 -29.19
CA SER A 798 3.95 -28.40 -29.65
C SER A 798 3.39 -29.25 -28.51
N ALA A 799 4.13 -29.36 -27.41
CA ALA A 799 3.70 -30.13 -26.24
C ALA A 799 2.49 -29.45 -25.56
N ILE A 800 2.53 -28.13 -25.41
CA ILE A 800 1.42 -27.32 -24.87
C ILE A 800 0.17 -27.51 -25.72
N ALA A 801 0.29 -27.40 -27.05
CA ALA A 801 -0.84 -27.57 -27.97
C ALA A 801 -1.46 -28.97 -27.87
N GLY A 802 -0.63 -30.02 -27.82
CA GLY A 802 -1.10 -31.41 -27.68
C GLY A 802 -1.71 -31.75 -26.32
N ALA A 803 -1.35 -31.00 -25.28
CA ALA A 803 -1.75 -31.26 -23.90
C ALA A 803 -3.03 -30.52 -23.46
N GLN A 804 -3.59 -29.61 -24.28
CA GLN A 804 -4.71 -28.74 -23.89
C GLN A 804 -5.93 -29.49 -23.35
N SER A 805 -6.22 -30.71 -23.83
CA SER A 805 -7.32 -31.53 -23.32
C SER A 805 -7.15 -31.95 -21.86
N GLY A 806 -5.92 -31.97 -21.36
CA GLY A 806 -5.57 -32.25 -19.97
C GLY A 806 -5.85 -31.10 -19.02
N ALA A 807 -6.08 -29.88 -19.51
CA ALA A 807 -6.43 -28.74 -18.66
C ALA A 807 -7.78 -28.94 -17.95
N VAL A 808 -7.84 -28.46 -16.72
CA VAL A 808 -9.07 -28.40 -15.91
C VAL A 808 -9.84 -27.10 -16.20
N PRO A 809 -11.18 -27.11 -16.08
CA PRO A 809 -11.98 -25.90 -16.30
C PRO A 809 -11.62 -24.79 -15.30
N LEU A 810 -11.44 -23.56 -15.79
CA LEU A 810 -11.18 -22.41 -14.93
C LEU A 810 -12.37 -22.16 -13.98
N PRO A 811 -12.12 -22.01 -12.67
CA PRO A 811 -13.10 -21.48 -11.73
C PRO A 811 -13.60 -20.08 -12.16
N ALA A 812 -14.83 -19.73 -11.77
CA ALA A 812 -15.45 -18.48 -12.21
C ALA A 812 -14.64 -17.22 -11.83
N ASP A 813 -14.01 -17.21 -10.66
CA ASP A 813 -13.21 -16.08 -10.18
C ASP A 813 -11.87 -15.97 -10.91
N VAL A 814 -11.19 -17.09 -11.19
CA VAL A 814 -9.97 -17.11 -12.01
C VAL A 814 -10.27 -16.69 -13.45
N ALA A 815 -11.36 -17.22 -14.03
CA ALA A 815 -11.80 -16.84 -15.37
C ALA A 815 -12.12 -15.33 -15.45
N ALA A 816 -12.83 -14.79 -14.44
CA ALA A 816 -13.11 -13.35 -14.36
C ALA A 816 -11.82 -12.53 -14.27
N ALA A 817 -10.85 -12.93 -13.44
CA ALA A 817 -9.55 -12.26 -13.32
C ALA A 817 -8.77 -12.23 -14.64
N LEU A 818 -8.93 -13.26 -15.49
CA LEU A 818 -8.28 -13.34 -16.79
C LEU A 818 -9.09 -12.69 -17.93
N GLY A 819 -10.35 -12.29 -17.68
CA GLY A 819 -11.27 -11.82 -18.72
C GLY A 819 -11.74 -12.94 -19.66
N GLN A 820 -11.86 -14.16 -19.15
CA GLN A 820 -12.28 -15.37 -19.86
C GLN A 820 -13.64 -15.88 -19.34
N ARG A 821 -14.27 -16.79 -20.09
CA ARG A 821 -15.51 -17.45 -19.63
C ARG A 821 -15.19 -18.50 -18.57
N ALA A 822 -16.01 -18.58 -17.52
CA ALA A 822 -15.93 -19.68 -16.56
C ALA A 822 -15.99 -21.03 -17.27
N GLY A 823 -15.17 -21.99 -16.84
CA GLY A 823 -15.05 -23.30 -17.47
C GLY A 823 -14.14 -23.37 -18.69
N THR A 824 -13.56 -22.24 -19.14
CA THR A 824 -12.51 -22.25 -20.17
C THR A 824 -11.36 -23.16 -19.74
N LYS A 825 -10.80 -23.93 -20.67
CA LYS A 825 -9.64 -24.79 -20.46
C LYS A 825 -8.48 -24.26 -21.29
N LYS A 826 -7.37 -23.94 -20.64
CA LYS A 826 -6.14 -23.47 -21.29
C LYS A 826 -4.95 -23.84 -20.42
N LEU A 827 -3.88 -24.34 -21.02
CA LEU A 827 -2.57 -24.53 -20.38
C LEU A 827 -1.67 -23.33 -20.61
N GLY A 828 -1.00 -22.89 -19.55
CA GLY A 828 0.06 -21.89 -19.61
C GLY A 828 -0.38 -20.52 -20.14
N HIS A 829 0.63 -19.66 -20.28
CA HIS A 829 0.48 -18.31 -20.81
C HIS A 829 0.35 -18.29 -22.35
N LEU A 830 1.12 -19.16 -23.00
CA LEU A 830 1.27 -19.24 -24.46
C LEU A 830 0.03 -19.75 -25.21
#